data_AF-A0A850MR73-F1
#
_entry.id   AF-A0A850MR73-F1
#
_cell.length_a   1.000
_cell.length_b   1.000
_cell.length_c   1.000
_cell.angle_alpha   90.00
_cell.angle_beta   90.00
_cell.angle_gamma   90.00
#
_symmetry.space_group_name_H-M   'P 1'
#
loop_
_entity.id
_entity.type
_entity.pdbx_description
1 polymer ?
#
loop_
_entity_poly.entity_id
_entity_poly.type
_entity_poly.pdbx_seq_one_letter_code
_entity_poly.pdbx_strand_id
1 'polypeptide(L)'
;MRKIEKLILICLLLSLLTIPFLNIVQKEKSIRVNDSEVPLTKKAVTITIDGNAAFAANATMGNGSAGNPYILENFNINASGENAHGILINNTDAHFILQNCNISDADPSYNSIYLENVSNGKLINNYITTSYYGISLRNATYNTLASNDIVNSTACGIWLENSSSSNTLTNNTANNNNYGIILVYSCDNNTLTNNTAINHVMYGIYLGGCDGNTLTDNTVTENGFGDGIFLEVCNNNTLTNNTANNNYRGISLWTSNNNTLTNNTANSNIDIGIALMINCTNNTLTGNTANSNNDTGITLSDNCDGNNLTGNTVNYNNMCGINLSTSVDYSTIINNTARANFFGILLYIDCDWTTLINNTANDNVFGLPLLLSSNNTLTNNTANNNTQGGIYIYSSSDNILTDNTANYNEDGIWLDTKCNSTTLTNNTAYNNTVTGIFIFDHCELNNLTGNTANNNTWGIRIRDFCTNNTLIDNTAHNNSEYGIWLDRFCTNHTLISNVANNNTQVGIYIYSSSNNILTDNTASYSDNGIYLHNECKNNRLINNSVSDNSFAGICCQYSNYNSLINNTANNNEVGILLVNTSSNALTDNTANNNDYYGLFLFILYFYTCDFNDIISNIFMSNGQWGVVVEGANNYFYHNIICQNNDGRINNQTSDLGSNNTWIDNIFDCGIDSDGDGLANGEELSWGTNIFIPDTDNDNLFDGFEVNYGTNPLDKDTDDDYLNDYDEISIYFTNATNIDTDGDGLMDGDEVNDYLTSPLLLDTDGDSLSDSDELGNGTNPRFSDTDNDNLNDGFEVNYGTDPRKGDTDGDNLNDYSEIYIHFTNATSNDTDADGLSDWDEAIIYLTNPNTNDTDRDGYLDGIEIAKGTNPLNPSDYPGMQVEDGIDITVLLILIMLGVLIALMGVLIIAVLRTGKVETAPPSVPKPKS
;
A
#
# COMPACT_ATOMS: atom_id res chain seq x y z
N MET A 1 -41.29 8.82 2.72
CA MET A 1 -41.94 8.52 4.03
C MET A 1 -42.19 7.02 4.30
N ARG A 2 -41.48 6.06 3.67
CA ARG A 2 -41.47 4.61 4.05
C ARG A 2 -40.09 3.93 3.86
N LYS A 3 -39.01 4.69 4.08
CA LYS A 3 -37.62 4.19 4.11
C LYS A 3 -36.79 4.76 5.30
N ILE A 4 -37.40 5.56 6.16
CA ILE A 4 -36.72 6.23 7.30
C ILE A 4 -36.90 5.45 8.61
N GLU A 5 -38.04 4.75 8.76
CA GLU A 5 -38.39 3.98 9.96
C GLU A 5 -37.43 2.81 10.26
N LYS A 6 -36.70 2.30 9.26
CA LYS A 6 -35.67 1.27 9.45
C LYS A 6 -34.28 1.80 9.83
N LEU A 7 -33.99 3.08 9.61
CA LEU A 7 -32.73 3.68 10.05
C LEU A 7 -32.83 4.18 11.50
N ILE A 8 -33.96 4.82 11.84
CA ILE A 8 -34.26 5.28 13.20
C ILE A 8 -34.25 4.11 14.21
N LEU A 9 -34.70 2.91 13.82
CA LEU A 9 -34.68 1.74 14.69
C LEU A 9 -33.28 1.20 14.96
N ILE A 10 -32.32 1.43 14.06
CA ILE A 10 -30.90 1.06 14.27
C ILE A 10 -30.21 2.09 15.16
N CYS A 11 -30.47 3.38 14.95
CA CYS A 11 -29.95 4.44 15.84
C CYS A 11 -30.47 4.29 17.29
N LEU A 12 -31.75 3.94 17.48
CA LEU A 12 -32.34 3.68 18.81
C LEU A 12 -31.84 2.41 19.49
N LEU A 13 -31.19 1.49 18.75
CA LEU A 13 -30.51 0.32 19.32
C LEU A 13 -29.05 0.60 19.70
N LEU A 14 -28.44 1.66 19.17
CA LEU A 14 -27.10 2.11 19.52
C LEU A 14 -27.09 3.16 20.65
N SER A 15 -28.18 3.93 20.83
CA SER A 15 -28.32 4.94 21.89
C SER A 15 -28.67 4.38 23.29
N LEU A 16 -28.29 3.13 23.59
CA LEU A 16 -28.58 2.44 24.86
C LEU A 16 -27.34 1.89 25.58
N LEU A 17 -26.13 2.12 25.05
CA LEU A 17 -24.87 1.65 25.64
C LEU A 17 -24.23 2.63 26.64
N THR A 18 -24.82 3.81 26.85
CA THR A 18 -24.34 4.81 27.83
C THR A 18 -25.20 4.80 29.10
N ILE A 19 -25.00 3.79 29.93
CA ILE A 19 -25.40 3.79 31.35
C ILE A 19 -24.12 3.59 32.17
N PRO A 20 -23.79 4.45 33.15
CA PRO A 20 -22.62 4.22 33.99
C PRO A 20 -22.80 2.91 34.77
N PHE A 21 -21.72 2.13 34.93
CA PHE A 21 -21.75 0.85 35.64
C PHE A 21 -21.98 1.06 37.15
N LEU A 22 -23.25 1.26 37.52
CA LEU A 22 -23.72 1.44 38.88
C LEU A 22 -23.65 0.11 39.65
N ASN A 23 -22.47 -0.24 40.14
CA ASN A 23 -22.17 -1.34 41.07
C ASN A 23 -23.15 -2.51 41.05
N ILE A 24 -23.30 -3.13 39.87
CA ILE A 24 -23.59 -4.57 39.82
C ILE A 24 -22.25 -5.29 40.06
N VAL A 25 -21.73 -5.11 41.28
CA VAL A 25 -21.15 -6.26 41.99
C VAL A 25 -22.22 -7.32 41.87
N GLN A 26 -21.91 -8.44 41.21
CA GLN A 26 -22.85 -9.55 41.12
C GLN A 26 -23.03 -10.07 42.53
N LYS A 27 -24.03 -9.54 43.23
CA LYS A 27 -24.49 -10.03 44.52
C LYS A 27 -25.32 -11.29 44.31
N GLU A 28 -24.66 -12.27 43.70
CA GLU A 28 -24.32 -13.48 44.44
C GLU A 28 -24.13 -13.07 45.91
N LYS A 29 -25.24 -13.13 46.65
CA LYS A 29 -25.20 -13.91 47.86
C LYS A 29 -24.32 -15.12 47.54
N SER A 30 -23.34 -15.40 48.38
CA SER A 30 -23.04 -16.79 48.65
C SER A 30 -24.39 -17.44 48.98
N ILE A 31 -24.97 -18.13 47.98
CA ILE A 31 -26.12 -18.97 48.19
C ILE A 31 -25.54 -20.16 48.94
N ARG A 32 -25.42 -19.95 50.26
CA ARG A 32 -25.56 -21.02 51.21
C ARG A 32 -26.77 -21.83 50.75
N VAL A 33 -26.49 -23.00 50.17
CA VAL A 33 -27.19 -24.19 50.62
C VAL A 33 -27.20 -24.06 52.14
N ASN A 34 -28.39 -23.91 52.71
CA ASN A 34 -28.54 -23.54 54.11
C ASN A 34 -27.76 -24.50 55.02
N ASP A 35 -27.48 -24.08 56.26
CA ASP A 35 -26.80 -24.85 57.31
C ASP A 35 -27.59 -26.13 57.74
N SER A 36 -27.97 -27.02 56.80
CA SER A 36 -29.05 -27.99 56.96
C SER A 36 -29.00 -29.31 56.17
N GLU A 37 -28.20 -29.50 55.11
CA GLU A 37 -28.25 -30.75 54.31
C GLU A 37 -26.94 -31.57 54.19
N VAL A 38 -25.77 -31.00 54.46
CA VAL A 38 -24.55 -31.81 54.74
C VAL A 38 -24.27 -31.76 56.24
N PRO A 39 -24.68 -32.78 57.02
CA PRO A 39 -24.44 -32.77 58.46
C PRO A 39 -22.95 -33.01 58.75
N LEU A 40 -22.30 -32.00 59.33
CA LEU A 40 -20.95 -32.07 59.91
C LEU A 40 -20.93 -33.05 61.10
N THR A 41 -20.91 -34.34 60.78
CA THR A 41 -21.13 -35.46 61.69
C THR A 41 -19.91 -35.83 62.52
N LYS A 42 -18.71 -35.45 62.06
CA LYS A 42 -17.45 -35.78 62.73
C LYS A 42 -16.87 -34.54 63.40
N LYS A 43 -16.37 -34.69 64.62
CA LYS A 43 -15.58 -33.66 65.30
C LYS A 43 -14.16 -34.15 65.48
N ALA A 44 -13.19 -33.30 65.15
CA ALA A 44 -11.79 -33.48 65.48
C ALA A 44 -11.24 -32.17 66.07
N VAL A 45 -10.09 -32.25 66.72
CA VAL A 45 -9.37 -31.09 67.25
C VAL A 45 -8.28 -30.70 66.23
N THR A 46 -7.49 -31.69 65.82
CA THR A 46 -6.62 -31.66 64.64
C THR A 46 -6.62 -33.03 63.96
N ILE A 47 -6.08 -33.13 62.75
CA ILE A 47 -5.83 -34.40 62.02
C ILE A 47 -4.39 -34.40 61.51
N THR A 48 -3.65 -35.49 61.71
CA THR A 48 -2.29 -35.67 61.19
C THR A 48 -2.15 -37.00 60.45
N ILE A 49 -1.66 -36.97 59.21
CA ILE A 49 -1.48 -38.12 58.33
C ILE A 49 -0.04 -38.15 57.79
N ASP A 50 0.85 -38.88 58.47
CA ASP A 50 2.24 -39.08 58.00
C ASP A 50 2.36 -40.42 57.26
N GLY A 51 2.50 -40.34 55.94
CA GLY A 51 2.62 -41.47 55.04
C GLY A 51 1.33 -42.27 54.79
N ASN A 52 1.33 -43.03 53.68
CA ASN A 52 0.16 -43.73 53.14
C ASN A 52 -0.59 -44.63 54.13
N ALA A 53 0.09 -45.13 55.17
CA ALA A 53 -0.49 -46.00 56.19
C ALA A 53 -1.34 -45.24 57.23
N ALA A 54 -1.04 -43.96 57.50
CA ALA A 54 -1.75 -43.17 58.53
C ALA A 54 -3.20 -42.84 58.13
N PHE A 55 -3.53 -42.87 56.83
CA PHE A 55 -4.90 -42.74 56.33
C PHE A 55 -5.85 -43.78 56.93
N ALA A 56 -5.38 -45.02 57.20
CA ALA A 56 -6.23 -46.11 57.70
C ALA A 56 -6.84 -45.85 59.09
N ALA A 57 -6.34 -44.85 59.84
CA ALA A 57 -6.89 -44.45 61.13
C ALA A 57 -7.94 -43.31 61.04
N ASN A 58 -8.03 -42.61 59.90
CA ASN A 58 -8.77 -41.34 59.78
C ASN A 58 -9.71 -41.27 58.55
N ALA A 59 -9.44 -42.02 57.49
CA ALA A 59 -10.28 -42.09 56.30
C ALA A 59 -11.57 -42.91 56.57
N THR A 60 -12.68 -42.50 55.97
CA THR A 60 -13.97 -43.20 56.06
C THR A 60 -14.00 -44.47 55.21
N MET A 61 -13.31 -44.44 54.06
CA MET A 61 -13.20 -45.51 53.07
C MET A 61 -12.05 -45.19 52.11
N GLY A 62 -11.78 -46.12 51.17
CA GLY A 62 -10.71 -46.00 50.18
C GLY A 62 -9.53 -46.93 50.44
N ASN A 63 -8.58 -46.97 49.49
CA ASN A 63 -7.32 -47.71 49.62
C ASN A 63 -6.11 -46.94 49.06
N GLY A 64 -6.25 -45.64 48.78
CA GLY A 64 -5.17 -44.78 48.27
C GLY A 64 -4.87 -44.91 46.78
N SER A 65 -5.58 -45.74 46.02
CA SER A 65 -5.40 -45.85 44.56
C SER A 65 -6.27 -44.85 43.78
N ALA A 66 -5.86 -44.49 42.56
CA ALA A 66 -6.57 -43.54 41.71
C ALA A 66 -8.07 -43.87 41.50
N GLY A 67 -8.41 -45.16 41.45
CA GLY A 67 -9.79 -45.64 41.29
C GLY A 67 -10.56 -45.84 42.61
N ASN A 68 -9.92 -45.67 43.77
CA ASN A 68 -10.52 -45.84 45.09
C ASN A 68 -9.73 -45.02 46.14
N PRO A 69 -9.71 -43.68 46.04
CA PRO A 69 -8.92 -42.80 46.91
C PRO A 69 -9.39 -42.86 48.36
N TYR A 70 -8.51 -42.54 49.31
CA TYR A 70 -8.90 -42.36 50.71
C TYR A 70 -9.82 -41.15 50.87
N ILE A 71 -10.94 -41.28 51.59
CA ILE A 71 -11.90 -40.18 51.78
C ILE A 71 -11.85 -39.68 53.23
N LEU A 72 -11.56 -38.39 53.41
CA LEU A 72 -11.74 -37.63 54.64
C LEU A 72 -12.87 -36.62 54.40
N GLU A 73 -13.94 -36.65 55.20
CA GLU A 73 -15.10 -35.81 54.90
C GLU A 73 -15.95 -35.43 56.09
N ASN A 74 -16.71 -34.34 55.94
CA ASN A 74 -17.76 -33.91 56.87
C ASN A 74 -17.25 -33.71 58.31
N PHE A 75 -15.98 -33.29 58.46
CA PHE A 75 -15.36 -32.94 59.72
C PHE A 75 -15.63 -31.47 60.07
N ASN A 76 -15.92 -31.23 61.34
CA ASN A 76 -15.87 -29.90 61.96
C ASN A 76 -14.66 -29.88 62.90
N ILE A 77 -13.68 -29.03 62.58
CA ILE A 77 -12.38 -28.95 63.23
C ILE A 77 -12.23 -27.55 63.83
N ASN A 78 -11.81 -27.50 65.09
CA ASN A 78 -11.39 -26.26 65.74
C ASN A 78 -10.06 -26.52 66.43
N ALA A 79 -9.01 -25.80 66.00
CA ALA A 79 -7.62 -26.04 66.41
C ALA A 79 -7.11 -25.00 67.44
N SER A 80 -8.02 -24.31 68.14
CA SER A 80 -7.66 -23.14 68.95
C SER A 80 -6.79 -23.52 70.15
N GLY A 81 -5.55 -23.03 70.17
CA GLY A 81 -4.60 -23.22 71.27
C GLY A 81 -3.81 -24.55 71.25
N GLU A 82 -3.95 -25.35 70.20
CA GLU A 82 -3.35 -26.70 70.12
C GLU A 82 -1.86 -26.69 69.71
N ASN A 83 -1.30 -25.54 69.31
CA ASN A 83 0.06 -25.42 68.76
C ASN A 83 0.34 -26.40 67.59
N ALA A 84 -0.65 -26.56 66.70
CA ALA A 84 -0.62 -27.51 65.60
C ALA A 84 -1.50 -27.04 64.42
N HIS A 85 -1.28 -27.66 63.25
CA HIS A 85 -2.13 -27.49 62.07
C HIS A 85 -3.52 -28.10 62.29
N GLY A 86 -4.56 -27.51 61.68
CA GLY A 86 -5.91 -28.09 61.71
C GLY A 86 -5.96 -29.45 61.03
N ILE A 87 -5.38 -29.54 59.83
CA ILE A 87 -5.10 -30.78 59.10
C ILE A 87 -3.66 -30.73 58.56
N LEU A 88 -2.83 -31.69 58.97
CA LEU A 88 -1.52 -31.98 58.39
C LEU A 88 -1.59 -33.29 57.62
N ILE A 89 -1.19 -33.27 56.35
CA ILE A 89 -0.93 -34.47 55.56
C ILE A 89 0.49 -34.36 55.01
N ASN A 90 1.34 -35.36 55.27
CA ASN A 90 2.74 -35.33 54.85
C ASN A 90 3.23 -36.68 54.31
N ASN A 91 4.24 -36.60 53.43
CA ASN A 91 5.01 -37.74 52.91
C ASN A 91 4.17 -38.83 52.21
N THR A 92 3.21 -38.46 51.36
CA THR A 92 2.27 -39.40 50.71
C THR A 92 2.09 -39.17 49.21
N ASP A 93 2.12 -40.27 48.45
CA ASP A 93 1.75 -40.34 47.03
C ASP A 93 0.35 -40.97 46.79
N ALA A 94 -0.27 -41.50 47.85
CA ALA A 94 -1.61 -42.09 47.80
C ALA A 94 -2.68 -41.06 47.45
N HIS A 95 -3.59 -41.42 46.53
CA HIS A 95 -4.73 -40.58 46.17
C HIS A 95 -5.70 -40.44 47.34
N PHE A 96 -6.08 -39.21 47.67
CA PHE A 96 -7.09 -38.93 48.69
C PHE A 96 -8.03 -37.79 48.28
N ILE A 97 -9.19 -37.74 48.93
CA ILE A 97 -10.18 -36.67 48.82
C ILE A 97 -10.48 -36.17 50.23
N LEU A 98 -10.21 -34.89 50.49
CA LEU A 98 -10.58 -34.16 51.69
C LEU A 98 -11.73 -33.21 51.33
N GLN A 99 -12.96 -33.50 51.78
CA GLN A 99 -14.15 -32.81 51.29
C GLN A 99 -15.18 -32.39 52.35
N ASN A 100 -15.86 -31.26 52.08
CA ASN A 100 -16.97 -30.74 52.90
C ASN A 100 -16.60 -30.56 54.39
N CYS A 101 -15.34 -30.22 54.70
CA CYS A 101 -14.88 -29.98 56.05
C CYS A 101 -14.95 -28.49 56.41
N ASN A 102 -15.28 -28.20 57.67
CA ASN A 102 -15.17 -26.87 58.28
C ASN A 102 -13.93 -26.85 59.19
N ILE A 103 -13.03 -25.90 59.01
CA ILE A 103 -11.83 -25.72 59.83
C ILE A 103 -11.76 -24.28 60.35
N SER A 104 -11.84 -24.10 61.67
CA SER A 104 -11.71 -22.78 62.30
C SER A 104 -10.56 -22.69 63.30
N ASP A 105 -10.09 -21.46 63.50
CA ASP A 105 -9.28 -21.04 64.65
C ASP A 105 -7.96 -21.80 64.82
N ALA A 106 -7.21 -21.97 63.72
CA ALA A 106 -5.82 -22.42 63.81
C ALA A 106 -4.99 -21.39 64.60
N ASP A 107 -4.03 -21.87 65.40
CA ASP A 107 -3.11 -21.00 66.14
C ASP A 107 -2.42 -20.00 65.18
N PRO A 108 -2.15 -18.73 65.59
CA PRO A 108 -1.53 -17.71 64.73
C PRO A 108 -0.17 -18.08 64.13
N SER A 109 0.44 -19.20 64.54
CA SER A 109 1.70 -19.74 64.02
C SER A 109 1.50 -20.93 63.05
N TYR A 110 0.26 -21.39 62.82
CA TYR A 110 -0.05 -22.65 62.14
C TYR A 110 -1.16 -22.54 61.09
N ASN A 111 -1.07 -23.42 60.08
CA ASN A 111 -1.96 -23.44 58.91
C ASN A 111 -3.21 -24.28 59.17
N SER A 112 -4.36 -23.91 58.59
CA SER A 112 -5.60 -24.72 58.71
C SER A 112 -5.51 -26.05 57.95
N ILE A 113 -4.99 -26.04 56.73
CA ILE A 113 -4.62 -27.27 55.99
C ILE A 113 -3.17 -27.11 55.49
N TYR A 114 -2.33 -28.12 55.73
CA TYR A 114 -0.94 -28.15 55.29
C TYR A 114 -0.60 -29.49 54.64
N LEU A 115 -0.06 -29.42 53.41
CA LEU A 115 0.37 -30.54 52.59
C LEU A 115 1.89 -30.45 52.37
N GLU A 116 2.69 -31.36 52.92
CA GLU A 116 4.16 -31.36 52.78
C GLU A 116 4.69 -32.68 52.18
N ASN A 117 5.40 -32.62 51.05
CA ASN A 117 5.81 -33.80 50.27
C ASN A 117 4.60 -34.67 49.87
N VAL A 118 3.57 -34.05 49.31
CA VAL A 118 2.27 -34.68 49.00
C VAL A 118 1.97 -34.63 47.50
N SER A 119 1.48 -35.74 46.95
CA SER A 119 0.88 -35.75 45.61
C SER A 119 -0.47 -36.44 45.56
N ASN A 120 -1.19 -36.23 44.45
CA ASN A 120 -2.46 -36.88 44.12
C ASN A 120 -3.65 -36.57 45.06
N GLY A 121 -3.51 -35.59 45.96
CA GLY A 121 -4.56 -35.15 46.88
C GLY A 121 -5.62 -34.26 46.23
N LYS A 122 -6.87 -34.37 46.68
CA LYS A 122 -7.96 -33.49 46.27
C LYS A 122 -8.64 -32.83 47.47
N LEU A 123 -8.66 -31.50 47.51
CA LEU A 123 -9.31 -30.68 48.54
C LEU A 123 -10.54 -30.05 47.90
N ILE A 124 -11.75 -30.46 48.30
CA ILE A 124 -13.02 -30.11 47.62
C ILE A 124 -14.05 -29.54 48.60
N ASN A 125 -14.64 -28.37 48.31
CA ASN A 125 -15.73 -27.79 49.11
C ASN A 125 -15.41 -27.62 50.62
N ASN A 126 -14.15 -27.36 50.98
CA ASN A 126 -13.80 -27.10 52.38
C ASN A 126 -13.95 -25.60 52.70
N TYR A 127 -14.49 -25.30 53.88
CA TYR A 127 -14.70 -23.93 54.37
C TYR A 127 -13.72 -23.67 55.52
N ILE A 128 -12.94 -22.59 55.41
CA ILE A 128 -11.85 -22.25 56.34
C ILE A 128 -12.03 -20.82 56.85
N THR A 129 -11.97 -20.65 58.17
CA THR A 129 -11.98 -19.33 58.81
C THR A 129 -10.88 -19.19 59.84
N THR A 130 -10.39 -17.96 60.03
CA THR A 130 -9.52 -17.57 61.16
C THR A 130 -8.28 -18.49 61.32
N SER A 131 -7.29 -18.30 60.46
CA SER A 131 -6.03 -19.06 60.46
C SER A 131 -4.82 -18.16 60.13
N TYR A 132 -3.60 -18.69 60.22
CA TYR A 132 -2.42 -18.02 59.67
C TYR A 132 -2.39 -18.12 58.14
N TYR A 133 -2.09 -19.31 57.62
CA TYR A 133 -2.39 -19.70 56.24
C TYR A 133 -3.66 -20.55 56.19
N GLY A 134 -4.47 -20.39 55.14
CA GLY A 134 -5.67 -21.20 54.91
C GLY A 134 -5.31 -22.61 54.45
N ILE A 135 -4.91 -22.73 53.18
CA ILE A 135 -4.37 -23.96 52.59
C ILE A 135 -2.91 -23.70 52.19
N SER A 136 -1.98 -24.57 52.62
CA SER A 136 -0.57 -24.45 52.30
C SER A 136 -0.01 -25.74 51.71
N LEU A 137 0.73 -25.63 50.61
CA LEU A 137 1.38 -26.70 49.86
C LEU A 137 2.89 -26.45 49.82
N ARG A 138 3.69 -27.43 50.28
CA ARG A 138 5.16 -27.37 50.27
C ARG A 138 5.73 -28.64 49.63
N ASN A 139 6.50 -28.48 48.55
CA ASN A 139 6.99 -29.61 47.73
C ASN A 139 5.86 -30.59 47.36
N ALA A 140 4.70 -30.05 46.97
CA ALA A 140 3.47 -30.81 46.75
C ALA A 140 3.00 -30.66 45.29
N THR A 141 2.80 -31.78 44.59
CA THR A 141 2.59 -31.81 43.13
C THR A 141 1.37 -32.63 42.71
N TYR A 142 0.76 -32.30 41.56
CA TYR A 142 -0.42 -33.01 41.03
C TYR A 142 -1.64 -33.07 41.98
N ASN A 143 -1.79 -32.07 42.86
CA ASN A 143 -2.95 -31.94 43.76
C ASN A 143 -4.04 -31.08 43.12
N THR A 144 -5.30 -31.28 43.51
CA THR A 144 -6.45 -30.47 43.07
C THR A 144 -7.10 -29.75 44.25
N LEU A 145 -7.16 -28.42 44.22
CA LEU A 145 -7.95 -27.60 45.14
C LEU A 145 -9.17 -27.10 44.36
N ALA A 146 -10.37 -27.58 44.68
CA ALA A 146 -11.61 -27.24 44.00
C ALA A 146 -12.66 -26.65 44.95
N SER A 147 -13.18 -25.45 44.64
CA SER A 147 -14.31 -24.84 45.35
C SER A 147 -14.15 -24.75 46.88
N ASN A 148 -12.93 -24.50 47.36
CA ASN A 148 -12.69 -24.22 48.78
C ASN A 148 -12.86 -22.72 49.06
N ASP A 149 -13.48 -22.38 50.20
CA ASP A 149 -13.69 -21.00 50.66
C ASP A 149 -12.77 -20.70 51.84
N ILE A 150 -11.92 -19.68 51.74
CA ILE A 150 -10.93 -19.30 52.75
C ILE A 150 -11.11 -17.83 53.14
N VAL A 151 -11.52 -17.57 54.38
CA VAL A 151 -11.97 -16.25 54.83
C VAL A 151 -11.30 -15.80 56.14
N ASN A 152 -10.77 -14.58 56.17
CA ASN A 152 -10.11 -13.98 57.35
C ASN A 152 -8.83 -14.70 57.82
N SER A 153 -8.03 -15.25 56.91
CA SER A 153 -6.67 -15.73 57.20
C SER A 153 -5.69 -14.56 57.33
N THR A 154 -4.90 -14.54 58.40
CA THR A 154 -4.07 -13.39 58.79
C THR A 154 -2.80 -13.21 57.95
N ALA A 155 -2.37 -14.24 57.22
CA ALA A 155 -1.28 -14.16 56.26
C ALA A 155 -1.76 -14.37 54.81
N CYS A 156 -2.18 -15.58 54.41
CA CYS A 156 -2.59 -15.85 53.02
C CYS A 156 -3.69 -16.92 52.93
N GLY A 157 -4.57 -16.79 51.93
CA GLY A 157 -5.64 -17.74 51.66
C GLY A 157 -5.12 -19.11 51.17
N ILE A 158 -4.38 -19.11 50.07
CA ILE A 158 -3.76 -20.32 49.50
C ILE A 158 -2.29 -20.04 49.18
N TRP A 159 -1.36 -20.85 49.72
CA TRP A 159 0.08 -20.65 49.58
C TRP A 159 0.77 -21.91 49.03
N LEU A 160 1.41 -21.82 47.87
CA LEU A 160 2.23 -22.86 47.24
C LEU A 160 3.70 -22.43 47.30
N GLU A 161 4.57 -23.30 47.82
CA GLU A 161 6.02 -23.04 47.90
C GLU A 161 6.91 -24.25 47.58
N ASN A 162 8.16 -23.96 47.22
CA ASN A 162 9.27 -24.91 47.04
C ASN A 162 8.91 -26.07 46.11
N SER A 163 8.89 -25.83 44.80
CA SER A 163 8.59 -26.85 43.79
C SER A 163 7.22 -27.53 43.94
N SER A 164 6.23 -26.79 44.44
CA SER A 164 4.82 -27.20 44.42
C SER A 164 4.23 -26.97 43.03
N SER A 165 4.64 -27.82 42.10
CA SER A 165 4.39 -27.70 40.65
C SER A 165 3.26 -28.60 40.15
N SER A 166 2.67 -28.26 39.00
CA SER A 166 1.63 -29.08 38.32
C SER A 166 0.36 -29.35 39.16
N ASN A 167 -0.01 -28.45 40.07
CA ASN A 167 -1.28 -28.49 40.80
C ASN A 167 -2.39 -27.74 40.06
N THR A 168 -3.65 -28.04 40.40
CA THR A 168 -4.84 -27.40 39.81
C THR A 168 -5.68 -26.74 40.89
N LEU A 169 -5.86 -25.42 40.79
CA LEU A 169 -6.70 -24.60 41.67
C LEU A 169 -7.91 -24.13 40.85
N THR A 170 -9.11 -24.60 41.16
CA THR A 170 -10.33 -24.27 40.39
C THR A 170 -11.47 -23.79 41.29
N ASN A 171 -12.12 -22.68 40.92
CA ASN A 171 -13.30 -22.12 41.62
C ASN A 171 -13.10 -21.82 43.12
N ASN A 172 -11.87 -21.64 43.63
CA ASN A 172 -11.66 -21.37 45.07
C ASN A 172 -11.84 -19.88 45.39
N THR A 173 -12.31 -19.57 46.60
CA THR A 173 -12.47 -18.20 47.10
C THR A 173 -11.44 -17.90 48.18
N ALA A 174 -10.62 -16.87 47.98
CA ALA A 174 -9.87 -16.19 49.02
C ALA A 174 -10.54 -14.83 49.29
N ASN A 175 -10.91 -14.53 50.54
CA ASN A 175 -11.66 -13.33 50.89
C ASN A 175 -11.21 -12.72 52.21
N ASN A 176 -10.90 -11.41 52.23
CA ASN A 176 -10.53 -10.65 53.43
C ASN A 176 -9.31 -11.25 54.18
N ASN A 177 -8.38 -11.84 53.42
CA ASN A 177 -7.08 -12.35 53.87
C ASN A 177 -6.00 -11.27 53.65
N ASN A 178 -4.84 -11.32 54.30
CA ASN A 178 -3.78 -10.32 54.02
C ASN A 178 -3.22 -10.43 52.58
N TYR A 179 -3.03 -11.66 52.08
CA TYR A 179 -2.79 -12.00 50.67
C TYR A 179 -3.83 -13.03 50.18
N GLY A 180 -4.15 -13.04 48.88
CA GLY A 180 -5.11 -13.99 48.30
C GLY A 180 -4.52 -15.38 48.02
N ILE A 181 -3.90 -15.55 46.86
CA ILE A 181 -3.25 -16.79 46.39
C ILE A 181 -1.78 -16.49 46.06
N ILE A 182 -0.85 -17.30 46.56
CA ILE A 182 0.60 -17.11 46.36
C ILE A 182 1.26 -18.40 45.86
N LEU A 183 2.10 -18.26 44.84
CA LEU A 183 3.01 -19.29 44.29
C LEU A 183 4.45 -18.74 44.36
N VAL A 184 5.36 -19.40 45.08
CA VAL A 184 6.77 -18.96 45.21
C VAL A 184 7.78 -20.09 45.13
N TYR A 185 9.00 -19.77 44.70
CA TYR A 185 10.15 -20.68 44.69
C TYR A 185 9.92 -21.91 43.77
N SER A 186 9.86 -21.65 42.46
CA SER A 186 9.72 -22.65 41.38
C SER A 186 8.46 -23.51 41.48
N CYS A 187 7.33 -22.90 41.85
CA CYS A 187 6.01 -23.53 41.75
C CYS A 187 5.49 -23.42 40.32
N ASP A 188 6.01 -24.28 39.46
CA ASP A 188 5.88 -24.17 38.00
C ASP A 188 4.70 -24.98 37.44
N ASN A 189 4.23 -24.63 36.24
CA ASN A 189 3.22 -25.38 35.48
C ASN A 189 1.88 -25.62 36.23
N ASN A 190 1.54 -24.78 37.23
CA ASN A 190 0.26 -24.85 37.93
C ASN A 190 -0.87 -24.23 37.08
N THR A 191 -2.10 -24.70 37.29
CA THR A 191 -3.31 -24.18 36.61
C THR A 191 -4.26 -23.55 37.62
N LEU A 192 -4.55 -22.26 37.48
CA LEU A 192 -5.49 -21.48 38.28
C LEU A 192 -6.68 -21.08 37.39
N THR A 193 -7.87 -21.62 37.64
CA THR A 193 -9.07 -21.35 36.82
C THR A 193 -10.25 -20.88 37.67
N ASN A 194 -10.94 -19.80 37.29
CA ASN A 194 -12.16 -19.28 37.96
C ASN A 194 -11.99 -19.01 39.48
N ASN A 195 -10.78 -18.83 40.00
CA ASN A 195 -10.59 -18.51 41.42
C ASN A 195 -10.93 -17.04 41.69
N THR A 196 -11.43 -16.74 42.88
CA THR A 196 -11.77 -15.38 43.32
C THR A 196 -10.84 -14.96 44.47
N ALA A 197 -10.16 -13.82 44.35
CA ALA A 197 -9.29 -13.24 45.37
C ALA A 197 -9.71 -11.78 45.65
N ILE A 198 -10.36 -11.53 46.79
CA ILE A 198 -11.13 -10.30 47.02
C ILE A 198 -10.92 -9.68 48.41
N ASN A 199 -10.94 -8.34 48.49
CA ASN A 199 -10.79 -7.55 49.72
C ASN A 199 -9.47 -7.83 50.49
N HIS A 200 -8.37 -8.08 49.79
CA HIS A 200 -7.05 -8.28 50.40
C HIS A 200 -6.35 -6.97 50.77
N VAL A 201 -5.41 -7.04 51.71
CA VAL A 201 -4.57 -5.89 52.10
C VAL A 201 -3.47 -5.65 51.05
N MET A 202 -2.85 -6.75 50.63
CA MET A 202 -1.76 -6.82 49.65
C MET A 202 -2.24 -7.62 48.42
N TYR A 203 -1.33 -8.30 47.71
CA TYR A 203 -1.60 -8.95 46.41
C TYR A 203 -2.76 -9.95 46.43
N GLY A 204 -3.56 -9.93 45.36
CA GLY A 204 -4.65 -10.88 45.16
C GLY A 204 -4.16 -12.24 44.62
N ILE A 205 -3.36 -12.25 43.55
CA ILE A 205 -2.61 -13.41 43.09
C ILE A 205 -1.15 -12.97 42.86
N TYR A 206 -0.18 -13.66 43.46
CA TYR A 206 1.24 -13.37 43.28
C TYR A 206 2.05 -14.63 42.92
N LEU A 207 2.87 -14.51 41.88
CA LEU A 207 3.83 -15.51 41.41
C LEU A 207 5.24 -14.91 41.57
N GLY A 208 6.11 -15.58 42.34
CA GLY A 208 7.51 -15.17 42.54
C GLY A 208 8.50 -16.27 42.18
N GLY A 209 9.25 -16.08 41.09
CA GLY A 209 10.19 -17.09 40.56
C GLY A 209 9.51 -18.39 40.15
N CYS A 210 8.42 -18.31 39.37
CA CYS A 210 7.57 -19.43 38.99
C CYS A 210 7.19 -19.36 37.49
N ASP A 211 7.46 -20.42 36.74
CA ASP A 211 7.38 -20.43 35.26
C ASP A 211 6.25 -21.33 34.72
N GLY A 212 5.76 -21.02 33.52
CA GLY A 212 4.83 -21.88 32.76
C GLY A 212 3.42 -22.05 33.36
N ASN A 213 3.02 -21.22 34.33
CA ASN A 213 1.72 -21.31 34.97
C ASN A 213 0.61 -20.75 34.07
N THR A 214 -0.60 -21.30 34.21
CA THR A 214 -1.79 -20.87 33.45
C THR A 214 -2.85 -20.31 34.39
N LEU A 215 -3.21 -19.04 34.21
CA LEU A 215 -4.24 -18.31 34.94
C LEU A 215 -5.39 -17.99 33.98
N THR A 216 -6.57 -18.60 34.17
CA THR A 216 -7.73 -18.44 33.28
C THR A 216 -8.99 -18.03 34.04
N ASP A 217 -9.71 -17.02 33.55
CA ASP A 217 -11.01 -16.56 34.10
C ASP A 217 -11.00 -16.19 35.61
N ASN A 218 -9.84 -15.95 36.24
CA ASN A 218 -9.78 -15.62 37.67
C ASN A 218 -10.23 -14.17 37.93
N THR A 219 -10.91 -13.94 39.06
CA THR A 219 -11.43 -12.61 39.46
C THR A 219 -10.68 -12.09 40.69
N VAL A 220 -10.09 -10.90 40.58
CA VAL A 220 -9.17 -10.35 41.57
C VAL A 220 -9.45 -8.86 41.78
N THR A 221 -10.15 -8.51 42.87
CA THR A 221 -10.72 -7.16 43.01
C THR A 221 -10.73 -6.62 44.44
N GLU A 222 -10.80 -5.28 44.58
CA GLU A 222 -10.93 -4.58 45.86
C GLU A 222 -9.72 -4.80 46.80
N ASN A 223 -8.53 -5.10 46.25
CA ASN A 223 -7.32 -5.37 47.02
C ASN A 223 -6.55 -4.05 47.25
N GLY A 224 -6.46 -3.62 48.51
CA GLY A 224 -6.38 -2.20 48.87
C GLY A 224 -5.09 -1.46 48.49
N PHE A 225 -3.91 -2.02 48.81
CA PHE A 225 -2.61 -1.46 48.44
C PHE A 225 -1.76 -2.43 47.60
N GLY A 226 -2.27 -3.63 47.32
CA GLY A 226 -1.61 -4.61 46.48
C GLY A 226 -2.07 -4.53 45.03
N ASP A 227 -1.18 -4.97 44.14
CA ASP A 227 -1.52 -5.26 42.76
C ASP A 227 -2.43 -6.50 42.69
N GLY A 228 -3.34 -6.54 41.71
CA GLY A 228 -4.29 -7.62 41.53
C GLY A 228 -3.57 -8.95 41.23
N ILE A 229 -2.95 -9.04 40.05
CA ILE A 229 -2.12 -10.18 39.65
C ILE A 229 -0.68 -9.68 39.47
N PHE A 230 0.26 -10.20 40.25
CA PHE A 230 1.68 -9.79 40.18
C PHE A 230 2.59 -10.98 39.86
N LEU A 231 3.43 -10.83 38.82
CA LEU A 231 4.46 -11.76 38.38
C LEU A 231 5.84 -11.12 38.59
N GLU A 232 6.69 -11.73 39.42
CA GLU A 232 8.04 -11.27 39.71
C GLU A 232 9.07 -12.35 39.35
N VAL A 233 9.97 -12.06 38.41
CA VAL A 233 10.94 -13.02 37.85
C VAL A 233 10.26 -14.31 37.34
N CYS A 234 9.15 -14.15 36.61
CA CYS A 234 8.28 -15.24 36.14
C CYS A 234 8.16 -15.24 34.61
N ASN A 235 8.35 -16.39 33.97
CA ASN A 235 8.48 -16.49 32.52
C ASN A 235 7.56 -17.54 31.92
N ASN A 236 7.17 -17.34 30.65
CA ASN A 236 6.34 -18.26 29.87
C ASN A 236 4.95 -18.55 30.48
N ASN A 237 4.44 -17.68 31.37
CA ASN A 237 3.13 -17.84 31.98
C ASN A 237 2.03 -17.32 31.04
N THR A 238 0.83 -17.92 31.12
CA THR A 238 -0.33 -17.56 30.30
C THR A 238 -1.47 -17.03 31.18
N LEU A 239 -1.88 -15.79 30.96
CA LEU A 239 -2.98 -15.10 31.63
C LEU A 239 -4.09 -14.86 30.60
N THR A 240 -5.24 -15.54 30.74
CA THR A 240 -6.37 -15.42 29.81
C THR A 240 -7.66 -15.04 30.53
N ASN A 241 -8.38 -14.03 30.01
CA ASN A 241 -9.69 -13.56 30.52
C ASN A 241 -9.74 -13.14 32.00
N ASN A 242 -8.61 -12.99 32.71
CA ASN A 242 -8.63 -12.66 34.13
C ASN A 242 -9.13 -11.23 34.35
N THR A 243 -9.86 -11.00 35.43
CA THR A 243 -10.37 -9.67 35.83
C THR A 243 -9.61 -9.17 37.04
N ALA A 244 -8.91 -8.05 36.90
CA ALA A 244 -8.04 -7.44 37.90
C ALA A 244 -8.41 -5.96 38.12
N ASN A 245 -9.59 -5.70 38.69
CA ASN A 245 -10.20 -4.37 38.78
C ASN A 245 -10.25 -3.82 40.22
N ASN A 246 -10.14 -2.50 40.38
CA ASN A 246 -10.21 -1.81 41.68
C ASN A 246 -9.15 -2.28 42.70
N ASN A 247 -7.93 -2.53 42.23
CA ASN A 247 -6.74 -2.83 43.03
C ASN A 247 -5.78 -1.61 43.01
N TYR A 248 -4.56 -1.73 43.55
CA TYR A 248 -3.55 -0.68 43.36
C TYR A 248 -3.12 -0.59 41.89
N ARG A 249 -2.54 -1.68 41.34
CA ARG A 249 -2.50 -1.94 39.89
C ARG A 249 -3.30 -3.18 39.54
N GLY A 250 -3.73 -3.31 38.28
CA GLY A 250 -4.45 -4.49 37.82
C GLY A 250 -3.52 -5.71 37.68
N ILE A 251 -2.66 -5.71 36.66
CA ILE A 251 -1.74 -6.81 36.35
C ILE A 251 -0.31 -6.27 36.21
N SER A 252 0.62 -6.75 37.02
CA SER A 252 2.02 -6.31 37.04
C SER A 252 2.97 -7.46 36.68
N LEU A 253 3.93 -7.20 35.80
CA LEU A 253 5.03 -8.09 35.41
C LEU A 253 6.34 -7.35 35.68
N TRP A 254 7.20 -7.88 36.55
CA TRP A 254 8.53 -7.35 36.87
C TRP A 254 9.63 -8.37 36.55
N THR A 255 10.64 -7.98 35.76
CA THR A 255 11.72 -8.86 35.23
C THR A 255 11.20 -10.21 34.71
N SER A 256 10.09 -10.16 33.98
CA SER A 256 9.24 -11.30 33.62
C SER A 256 9.05 -11.35 32.10
N ASN A 257 9.46 -12.44 31.46
CA ASN A 257 9.67 -12.49 30.01
C ASN A 257 8.83 -13.58 29.32
N ASN A 258 8.51 -13.39 28.04
CA ASN A 258 7.78 -14.36 27.20
C ASN A 258 6.39 -14.75 27.74
N ASN A 259 5.77 -13.93 28.60
CA ASN A 259 4.43 -14.19 29.13
C ASN A 259 3.35 -13.74 28.13
N THR A 260 2.21 -14.44 28.12
CA THR A 260 1.09 -14.15 27.22
C THR A 260 -0.13 -13.69 28.01
N LEU A 261 -0.58 -12.45 27.76
CA LEU A 261 -1.74 -11.82 28.37
C LEU A 261 -2.83 -11.64 27.28
N THR A 262 -3.89 -12.44 27.35
CA THR A 262 -4.99 -12.42 26.36
C THR A 262 -6.34 -12.07 27.01
N ASN A 263 -7.04 -11.06 26.48
CA ASN A 263 -8.39 -10.66 26.88
C ASN A 263 -8.59 -10.36 28.39
N ASN A 264 -7.53 -10.07 29.14
CA ASN A 264 -7.65 -9.73 30.56
C ASN A 264 -8.26 -8.33 30.71
N THR A 265 -8.99 -8.11 31.80
CA THR A 265 -9.60 -6.81 32.13
C THR A 265 -8.93 -6.24 33.38
N ALA A 266 -8.44 -5.00 33.31
CA ALA A 266 -7.68 -4.33 34.36
C ALA A 266 -8.13 -2.86 34.48
N ASN A 267 -9.36 -2.68 34.97
CA ASN A 267 -10.05 -1.38 34.98
C ASN A 267 -10.14 -0.78 36.39
N SER A 268 -10.21 0.56 36.45
CA SER A 268 -10.49 1.32 37.69
C SER A 268 -9.52 1.05 38.84
N ASN A 269 -8.27 0.73 38.53
CA ASN A 269 -7.19 0.61 39.51
C ASN A 269 -6.66 1.99 39.93
N ILE A 270 -6.07 2.05 41.12
CA ILE A 270 -5.66 3.29 41.80
C ILE A 270 -4.42 3.93 41.14
N ASP A 271 -3.67 3.16 40.34
CA ASP A 271 -2.49 3.57 39.58
C ASP A 271 -2.62 3.11 38.12
N ILE A 272 -1.94 2.01 37.74
CA ILE A 272 -1.87 1.50 36.36
C ILE A 272 -2.76 0.27 36.15
N GLY A 273 -3.36 0.12 34.97
CA GLY A 273 -4.09 -1.09 34.57
C GLY A 273 -3.19 -2.31 34.40
N ILE A 274 -2.32 -2.32 33.38
CA ILE A 274 -1.32 -3.37 33.15
C ILE A 274 0.09 -2.75 33.11
N ALA A 275 1.01 -3.25 33.92
CA ALA A 275 2.37 -2.73 34.06
C ALA A 275 3.42 -3.80 33.73
N LEU A 276 4.26 -3.54 32.73
CA LEU A 276 5.50 -4.27 32.44
C LEU A 276 6.65 -3.36 32.83
N MET A 277 7.45 -3.74 33.82
CA MET A 277 8.49 -2.88 34.39
C MET A 277 9.79 -3.66 34.58
N ILE A 278 10.93 -3.00 34.36
CA ILE A 278 12.28 -3.48 34.69
C ILE A 278 12.60 -4.82 34.00
N ASN A 279 13.10 -4.76 32.77
CA ASN A 279 13.56 -5.93 32.00
C ASN A 279 12.47 -7.00 31.74
N CYS A 280 11.25 -6.57 31.38
CA CYS A 280 10.18 -7.46 30.92
C CYS A 280 10.13 -7.49 29.40
N THR A 281 10.84 -8.42 28.77
CA THR A 281 10.97 -8.49 27.30
C THR A 281 10.09 -9.57 26.68
N ASN A 282 9.80 -9.42 25.37
CA ASN A 282 9.17 -10.45 24.54
C ASN A 282 7.78 -10.94 25.01
N ASN A 283 7.06 -10.18 25.84
CA ASN A 283 5.70 -10.52 26.28
C ASN A 283 4.68 -10.14 25.19
N THR A 284 3.55 -10.86 25.16
CA THR A 284 2.46 -10.62 24.19
C THR A 284 1.18 -10.23 24.91
N LEU A 285 0.67 -9.03 24.65
CA LEU A 285 -0.56 -8.46 25.18
C LEU A 285 -1.59 -8.36 24.04
N THR A 286 -2.57 -9.26 24.00
CA THR A 286 -3.60 -9.29 22.96
C THR A 286 -5.01 -9.08 23.53
N GLY A 287 -5.75 -8.10 22.99
CA GLY A 287 -7.18 -7.91 23.29
C GLY A 287 -7.52 -7.52 24.74
N ASN A 288 -6.53 -7.14 25.54
CA ASN A 288 -6.76 -6.76 26.94
C ASN A 288 -7.47 -5.41 27.03
N THR A 289 -8.24 -5.20 28.11
CA THR A 289 -8.95 -3.95 28.38
C THR A 289 -8.41 -3.35 29.67
N ALA A 290 -7.91 -2.12 29.63
CA ALA A 290 -7.40 -1.39 30.79
C ALA A 290 -7.90 0.06 30.75
N ASN A 291 -9.14 0.24 31.19
CA ASN A 291 -9.90 1.49 31.12
C ASN A 291 -10.09 2.14 32.50
N SER A 292 -10.19 3.46 32.51
CA SER A 292 -10.57 4.25 33.69
C SER A 292 -9.66 4.05 34.91
N ASN A 293 -8.39 3.72 34.70
CA ASN A 293 -7.37 3.69 35.74
C ASN A 293 -6.89 5.11 36.06
N ASN A 294 -6.42 5.30 37.29
CA ASN A 294 -6.12 6.62 37.83
C ASN A 294 -4.83 7.27 37.30
N ASP A 295 -3.95 6.50 36.65
CA ASP A 295 -2.85 7.00 35.84
C ASP A 295 -2.96 6.44 34.40
N THR A 296 -2.40 5.27 34.13
CA THR A 296 -2.21 4.73 32.77
C THR A 296 -2.94 3.41 32.53
N GLY A 297 -3.41 3.18 31.30
CA GLY A 297 -3.99 1.92 30.86
C GLY A 297 -2.97 0.78 30.82
N ILE A 298 -1.96 0.88 29.93
CA ILE A 298 -0.86 -0.09 29.81
C ILE A 298 0.49 0.64 29.80
N THR A 299 1.41 0.26 30.69
CA THR A 299 2.77 0.84 30.78
C THR A 299 3.84 -0.21 30.52
N LEU A 300 4.82 0.11 29.68
CA LEU A 300 6.10 -0.59 29.52
C LEU A 300 7.22 0.36 29.99
N SER A 301 8.07 -0.04 30.92
CA SER A 301 9.18 0.81 31.37
C SER A 301 10.48 0.08 31.72
N ASP A 302 11.61 0.78 31.54
CA ASP A 302 12.94 0.38 32.00
C ASP A 302 13.45 -0.91 31.33
N ASN A 303 13.88 -0.82 30.07
CA ASN A 303 14.45 -1.91 29.25
C ASN A 303 13.43 -3.04 28.99
N CYS A 304 12.17 -2.68 28.73
CA CYS A 304 11.08 -3.62 28.42
C CYS A 304 10.95 -3.83 26.90
N ASP A 305 12.00 -4.34 26.27
CA ASP A 305 12.13 -4.37 24.81
C ASP A 305 11.35 -5.51 24.14
N GLY A 306 11.03 -5.32 22.85
CA GLY A 306 10.49 -6.38 21.98
C GLY A 306 9.10 -6.90 22.36
N ASN A 307 8.29 -6.12 23.09
CA ASN A 307 6.94 -6.52 23.49
C ASN A 307 5.93 -6.28 22.36
N ASN A 308 4.91 -7.14 22.27
CA ASN A 308 3.83 -7.03 21.27
C ASN A 308 2.49 -6.68 21.93
N LEU A 309 1.94 -5.51 21.63
CA LEU A 309 0.62 -5.05 22.07
C LEU A 309 -0.32 -5.03 20.86
N THR A 310 -1.21 -6.01 20.75
CA THR A 310 -2.17 -6.13 19.64
C THR A 310 -3.63 -5.99 20.11
N GLY A 311 -4.36 -5.00 19.58
CA GLY A 311 -5.82 -4.90 19.74
C GLY A 311 -6.32 -4.59 21.15
N ASN A 312 -5.48 -4.03 22.02
CA ASN A 312 -5.86 -3.69 23.39
C ASN A 312 -6.69 -2.40 23.43
N THR A 313 -7.55 -2.25 24.44
CA THR A 313 -8.43 -1.09 24.66
C THR A 313 -8.04 -0.38 25.95
N VAL A 314 -7.72 0.91 25.86
CA VAL A 314 -7.12 1.72 26.93
C VAL A 314 -7.72 3.13 26.96
N ASN A 315 -8.97 3.21 27.41
CA ASN A 315 -9.79 4.42 27.35
C ASN A 315 -10.05 5.03 28.73
N TYR A 316 -10.21 6.34 28.78
CA TYR A 316 -10.60 7.12 29.97
C TYR A 316 -9.62 7.03 31.16
N ASN A 317 -8.35 6.67 30.94
CA ASN A 317 -7.32 6.72 31.97
C ASN A 317 -6.81 8.17 32.11
N ASN A 318 -6.47 8.62 33.32
CA ASN A 318 -6.20 10.05 33.55
C ASN A 318 -4.93 10.58 32.84
N MET A 319 -3.94 9.71 32.61
CA MET A 319 -2.65 10.04 31.99
C MET A 319 -2.55 9.40 30.60
N CYS A 320 -2.01 8.19 30.48
CA CYS A 320 -1.77 7.54 29.17
C CYS A 320 -2.78 6.42 28.87
N GLY A 321 -3.12 6.23 27.60
CA GLY A 321 -3.71 4.97 27.14
C GLY A 321 -2.66 3.86 27.16
N ILE A 322 -1.65 3.99 26.30
CA ILE A 322 -0.41 3.20 26.34
C ILE A 322 0.77 4.15 26.60
N ASN A 323 1.72 3.74 27.43
CA ASN A 323 2.99 4.43 27.68
C ASN A 323 4.17 3.47 27.50
N LEU A 324 5.11 3.82 26.64
CA LEU A 324 6.44 3.22 26.53
C LEU A 324 7.45 4.26 27.03
N SER A 325 8.22 3.93 28.06
CA SER A 325 9.11 4.93 28.68
C SER A 325 10.44 4.40 29.21
N THR A 326 11.52 5.18 29.05
CA THR A 326 12.86 4.89 29.56
C THR A 326 13.46 3.62 28.96
N SER A 327 13.98 3.72 27.74
CA SER A 327 14.58 2.59 27.00
C SER A 327 13.58 1.44 26.81
N VAL A 328 12.74 1.55 25.79
CA VAL A 328 11.76 0.52 25.41
C VAL A 328 11.79 0.37 23.90
N ASP A 329 12.70 -0.48 23.44
CA ASP A 329 13.05 -0.59 22.03
C ASP A 329 12.34 -1.75 21.34
N TYR A 330 12.32 -1.73 19.99
CA TYR A 330 11.85 -2.82 19.12
C TYR A 330 10.42 -3.32 19.40
N SER A 331 9.62 -2.53 20.13
CA SER A 331 8.27 -2.93 20.52
C SER A 331 7.27 -2.73 19.37
N THR A 332 6.20 -3.51 19.38
CA THR A 332 5.24 -3.60 18.26
C THR A 332 3.83 -3.36 18.76
N ILE A 333 3.21 -2.27 18.29
CA ILE A 333 1.95 -1.73 18.80
C ILE A 333 0.94 -1.71 17.63
N ILE A 334 0.00 -2.65 17.60
CA ILE A 334 -0.89 -2.88 16.44
C ILE A 334 -2.37 -2.84 16.79
N ASN A 335 -3.20 -2.12 16.02
CA ASN A 335 -4.67 -2.05 16.15
C ASN A 335 -5.21 -1.62 17.54
N ASN A 336 -4.40 -1.01 18.42
CA ASN A 336 -4.85 -0.64 19.77
C ASN A 336 -5.75 0.60 19.74
N THR A 337 -6.66 0.73 20.71
CA THR A 337 -7.57 1.87 20.85
C THR A 337 -7.34 2.60 22.17
N ALA A 338 -6.93 3.87 22.08
CA ALA A 338 -6.69 4.77 23.20
C ALA A 338 -7.52 6.05 23.05
N ARG A 339 -8.54 6.23 23.88
CA ARG A 339 -9.46 7.37 23.79
C ARG A 339 -9.76 8.05 25.11
N ALA A 340 -9.90 9.37 25.08
CA ALA A 340 -10.21 10.22 26.23
C ALA A 340 -9.24 10.06 27.42
N ASN A 341 -7.95 9.88 27.11
CA ASN A 341 -6.83 9.99 28.05
C ASN A 341 -6.16 11.38 27.91
N PHE A 342 -5.11 11.68 28.68
CA PHE A 342 -4.26 12.84 28.39
C PHE A 342 -3.38 12.56 27.15
N PHE A 343 -2.62 11.47 27.18
CA PHE A 343 -1.85 10.96 26.04
C PHE A 343 -2.50 9.67 25.50
N GLY A 344 -2.72 9.56 24.19
CA GLY A 344 -3.25 8.34 23.58
C GLY A 344 -2.27 7.17 23.64
N ILE A 345 -1.22 7.21 22.82
CA ILE A 345 -0.09 6.27 22.85
C ILE A 345 1.21 7.07 22.88
N LEU A 346 1.92 7.02 24.01
CA LEU A 346 3.14 7.79 24.27
C LEU A 346 4.39 6.92 24.14
N LEU A 347 5.39 7.42 23.42
CA LEU A 347 6.79 6.99 23.46
C LEU A 347 7.61 8.10 24.13
N TYR A 348 8.35 7.79 25.20
CA TYR A 348 8.97 8.79 26.07
C TYR A 348 10.37 8.40 26.58
N ILE A 349 11.39 9.14 26.14
CA ILE A 349 12.82 8.96 26.47
C ILE A 349 13.37 7.61 25.96
N ASP A 350 14.19 7.73 24.91
CA ASP A 350 15.02 6.66 24.34
C ASP A 350 14.20 5.41 23.97
N CYS A 351 12.96 5.58 23.48
CA CYS A 351 12.10 4.48 23.05
C CYS A 351 12.14 4.36 21.52
N ASP A 352 13.14 3.66 21.00
CA ASP A 352 13.54 3.70 19.59
C ASP A 352 13.21 2.40 18.84
N TRP A 353 13.23 2.45 17.51
CA TRP A 353 12.94 1.31 16.61
C TRP A 353 11.58 0.63 16.86
N THR A 354 10.64 1.31 17.51
CA THR A 354 9.30 0.84 17.86
C THR A 354 8.33 1.12 16.70
N THR A 355 7.42 0.18 16.47
CA THR A 355 6.53 0.14 15.31
C THR A 355 5.06 0.28 15.71
N LEU A 356 4.39 1.33 15.23
CA LEU A 356 2.97 1.62 15.46
C LEU A 356 2.17 1.43 14.16
N ILE A 357 1.26 0.45 14.12
CA ILE A 357 0.43 0.16 12.94
C ILE A 357 -1.06 0.18 13.29
N ASN A 358 -1.87 0.90 12.50
CA ASN A 358 -3.35 0.91 12.60
C ASN A 358 -3.94 1.32 13.97
N ASN A 359 -3.18 1.98 14.84
CA ASN A 359 -3.69 2.36 16.17
C ASN A 359 -4.65 3.56 16.08
N THR A 360 -5.61 3.63 17.01
CA THR A 360 -6.59 4.71 17.12
C THR A 360 -6.38 5.48 18.42
N ALA A 361 -5.87 6.71 18.33
CA ALA A 361 -5.56 7.61 19.43
C ALA A 361 -6.43 8.88 19.36
N ASN A 362 -7.73 8.74 19.64
CA ASN A 362 -8.73 9.80 19.41
C ASN A 362 -9.28 10.42 20.70
N ASP A 363 -9.75 11.66 20.63
CA ASP A 363 -10.40 12.37 21.74
C ASP A 363 -9.54 12.55 23.01
N ASN A 364 -8.21 12.45 22.91
CA ASN A 364 -7.25 12.66 24.01
C ASN A 364 -6.83 14.15 24.10
N VAL A 365 -5.87 14.50 24.96
CA VAL A 365 -5.21 15.82 24.87
C VAL A 365 -4.19 15.82 23.72
N PHE A 366 -3.32 14.81 23.67
CA PHE A 366 -2.49 14.49 22.49
C PHE A 366 -2.75 13.06 22.03
N GLY A 367 -2.77 12.82 20.71
CA GLY A 367 -3.00 11.48 20.16
C GLY A 367 -1.77 10.57 20.26
N LEU A 368 -0.78 10.82 19.40
CA LEU A 368 0.45 10.02 19.27
C LEU A 368 1.70 10.90 19.52
N PRO A 369 2.04 11.17 20.79
CA PRO A 369 3.29 11.85 21.17
C PRO A 369 4.52 10.92 21.11
N LEU A 370 5.54 11.32 20.36
CA LEU A 370 6.90 10.78 20.35
C LEU A 370 7.84 11.83 20.96
N LEU A 371 8.28 11.61 22.20
CA LEU A 371 9.05 12.58 22.98
C LEU A 371 10.43 12.01 23.29
N LEU A 372 11.49 12.66 22.77
CA LEU A 372 12.87 12.19 22.91
C LEU A 372 13.04 10.71 22.51
N SER A 373 12.39 10.28 21.41
CA SER A 373 12.25 8.88 20.97
C SER A 373 12.32 8.80 19.44
N SER A 374 13.45 8.34 18.91
CA SER A 374 13.84 8.45 17.49
C SER A 374 13.73 7.12 16.74
N ASN A 375 14.02 7.09 15.44
CA ASN A 375 14.06 5.85 14.63
C ASN A 375 12.74 5.05 14.59
N ASN A 376 11.60 5.64 14.92
CA ASN A 376 10.31 4.97 15.05
C ASN A 376 9.50 4.97 13.75
N THR A 377 8.67 3.95 13.54
CA THR A 377 7.82 3.81 12.34
C THR A 377 6.33 3.83 12.69
N LEU A 378 5.60 4.79 12.13
CA LEU A 378 4.16 4.98 12.27
C LEU A 378 3.48 4.77 10.91
N THR A 379 2.65 3.74 10.79
CA THR A 379 1.91 3.43 9.55
C THR A 379 0.39 3.35 9.77
N ASN A 380 -0.38 4.11 8.98
CA ASN A 380 -1.85 4.07 8.96
C ASN A 380 -2.52 4.23 10.35
N ASN A 381 -1.89 4.96 11.27
CA ASN A 381 -2.49 5.28 12.57
C ASN A 381 -3.46 6.46 12.43
N THR A 382 -4.49 6.48 13.28
CA THR A 382 -5.50 7.55 13.33
C THR A 382 -5.40 8.28 14.67
N ALA A 383 -5.27 9.61 14.62
CA ALA A 383 -5.17 10.47 15.79
C ALA A 383 -6.07 11.71 15.64
N ASN A 384 -7.38 11.53 15.90
CA ASN A 384 -8.41 12.52 15.58
C ASN A 384 -9.14 13.09 16.80
N ASN A 385 -9.58 14.35 16.70
CA ASN A 385 -10.32 15.09 17.74
C ASN A 385 -9.56 15.27 19.07
N ASN A 386 -8.23 15.21 19.05
CA ASN A 386 -7.41 15.48 20.23
C ASN A 386 -7.33 16.99 20.48
N THR A 387 -7.30 17.44 21.74
CA THR A 387 -7.42 18.88 22.02
C THR A 387 -6.15 19.70 21.76
N GLN A 388 -5.02 19.04 21.49
CA GLN A 388 -3.73 19.64 21.11
C GLN A 388 -3.19 18.95 19.84
N GLY A 389 -1.96 18.42 19.86
CA GLY A 389 -1.37 17.73 18.71
C GLY A 389 -2.00 16.35 18.43
N GLY A 390 -2.36 16.09 17.17
CA GLY A 390 -2.78 14.76 16.71
C GLY A 390 -1.62 13.76 16.76
N ILE A 391 -0.60 13.98 15.93
CA ILE A 391 0.71 13.33 16.01
C ILE A 391 1.73 14.40 16.36
N TYR A 392 2.43 14.23 17.47
CA TYR A 392 3.32 15.25 18.02
C TYR A 392 4.71 14.64 18.26
N ILE A 393 5.74 15.23 17.66
CA ILE A 393 7.10 14.70 17.69
C ILE A 393 7.99 15.81 18.25
N TYR A 394 8.67 15.54 19.35
CA TYR A 394 9.49 16.53 20.07
C TYR A 394 10.93 16.05 20.23
N SER A 395 11.89 16.82 19.71
CA SER A 395 13.34 16.50 19.77
C SER A 395 13.65 15.03 19.47
N SER A 396 13.03 14.52 18.42
CA SER A 396 13.07 13.11 18.02
C SER A 396 13.27 13.02 16.50
N SER A 397 14.32 12.32 16.06
CA SER A 397 14.78 12.34 14.68
C SER A 397 14.61 10.99 13.97
N ASP A 398 14.84 10.98 12.66
CA ASP A 398 14.92 9.76 11.83
C ASP A 398 13.64 8.90 11.90
N ASN A 399 12.50 9.52 12.21
CA ASN A 399 11.19 8.88 12.30
C ASN A 399 10.52 8.76 10.92
N ILE A 400 9.68 7.75 10.72
CA ILE A 400 8.99 7.49 9.44
C ILE A 400 7.47 7.43 9.68
N LEU A 401 6.73 8.33 9.04
CA LEU A 401 5.28 8.47 9.11
C LEU A 401 4.67 8.21 7.71
N THR A 402 3.92 7.12 7.55
CA THR A 402 3.28 6.75 6.28
C THR A 402 1.77 6.54 6.44
N ASP A 403 0.97 7.15 5.56
CA ASP A 403 -0.50 7.02 5.48
C ASP A 403 -1.26 7.36 6.79
N ASN A 404 -0.65 8.05 7.76
CA ASN A 404 -1.33 8.37 9.03
C ASN A 404 -2.36 9.49 8.87
N THR A 405 -3.40 9.47 9.69
CA THR A 405 -4.50 10.45 9.69
C THR A 405 -4.55 11.21 11.01
N ALA A 406 -4.49 12.54 10.96
CA ALA A 406 -4.51 13.42 12.12
C ALA A 406 -5.45 14.62 11.90
N ASN A 407 -6.75 14.40 12.14
CA ASN A 407 -7.83 15.31 11.76
C ASN A 407 -8.59 15.87 12.97
N TYR A 408 -9.12 17.09 12.86
CA TYR A 408 -9.93 17.76 13.89
C TYR A 408 -9.19 18.02 15.22
N ASN A 409 -7.87 18.13 15.21
CA ASN A 409 -7.03 18.45 16.36
C ASN A 409 -6.76 19.98 16.46
N GLU A 410 -5.87 20.42 17.36
CA GLU A 410 -5.32 21.79 17.33
C GLU A 410 -4.34 21.92 16.16
N ASP A 411 -3.25 21.15 16.22
CA ASP A 411 -2.33 20.90 15.10
C ASP A 411 -2.40 19.42 14.72
N GLY A 412 -2.43 19.11 13.42
CA GLY A 412 -2.58 17.74 12.91
C GLY A 412 -1.32 16.90 13.15
N ILE A 413 -0.26 17.18 12.40
CA ILE A 413 1.07 16.56 12.56
C ILE A 413 2.06 17.67 12.88
N TRP A 414 2.75 17.57 14.01
CA TRP A 414 3.63 18.62 14.52
C TRP A 414 5.02 18.04 14.85
N LEU A 415 6.03 18.51 14.11
CA LEU A 415 7.46 18.33 14.38
C LEU A 415 7.97 19.55 15.16
N ASP A 416 8.45 19.35 16.38
CA ASP A 416 8.85 20.40 17.33
C ASP A 416 10.31 20.22 17.79
N THR A 417 11.07 21.31 17.76
CA THR A 417 12.39 21.47 18.39
C THR A 417 13.36 20.37 17.96
N LYS A 418 14.04 20.55 16.83
CA LYS A 418 15.10 19.64 16.31
C LYS A 418 14.63 18.21 16.03
N CYS A 419 13.43 18.07 15.48
CA CYS A 419 13.05 16.85 14.78
C CYS A 419 13.68 16.90 13.39
N ASN A 420 14.69 16.05 13.17
CA ASN A 420 15.50 16.04 11.96
C ASN A 420 15.32 14.72 11.19
N SER A 421 15.66 14.73 9.90
CA SER A 421 15.63 13.55 9.01
C SER A 421 14.28 12.81 8.92
N THR A 422 13.20 13.38 9.45
CA THR A 422 11.91 12.70 9.61
C THR A 422 11.17 12.71 8.28
N THR A 423 10.63 11.55 7.89
CA THR A 423 9.96 11.35 6.60
C THR A 423 8.46 11.25 6.80
N LEU A 424 7.70 12.11 6.12
CA LEU A 424 6.24 12.12 6.07
C LEU A 424 5.81 11.78 4.64
N THR A 425 5.16 10.63 4.45
CA THR A 425 4.62 10.18 3.16
C THR A 425 3.11 9.96 3.24
N ASN A 426 2.34 10.57 2.33
CA ASN A 426 0.88 10.39 2.18
C ASN A 426 0.02 10.67 3.43
N ASN A 427 0.55 11.33 4.45
CA ASN A 427 -0.22 11.57 5.68
C ASN A 427 -1.30 12.64 5.45
N THR A 428 -2.43 12.51 6.15
CA THR A 428 -3.58 13.42 6.05
C THR A 428 -3.77 14.19 7.35
N ALA A 429 -3.81 15.52 7.26
CA ALA A 429 -4.11 16.43 8.36
C ALA A 429 -5.22 17.42 7.95
N TYR A 430 -6.45 17.08 8.32
CA TYR A 430 -7.67 17.73 7.81
C TYR A 430 -8.55 18.32 8.92
N ASN A 431 -9.10 19.52 8.69
CA ASN A 431 -9.99 20.23 9.64
C ASN A 431 -9.37 20.51 11.04
N ASN A 432 -8.04 20.59 11.18
CA ASN A 432 -7.40 20.99 12.44
C ASN A 432 -7.58 22.51 12.66
N THR A 433 -7.71 22.96 13.91
CA THR A 433 -8.10 24.35 14.20
C THR A 433 -6.97 25.35 13.98
N VAL A 434 -5.71 24.90 13.99
CA VAL A 434 -4.52 25.70 13.76
C VAL A 434 -3.80 25.20 12.50
N THR A 435 -2.82 24.31 12.60
CA THR A 435 -2.03 23.85 11.44
C THR A 435 -2.40 22.43 11.01
N GLY A 436 -2.37 22.15 9.71
CA GLY A 436 -2.39 20.77 9.21
C GLY A 436 -1.08 20.05 9.54
N ILE A 437 0.03 20.51 8.95
CA ILE A 437 1.38 19.97 9.20
C ILE A 437 2.30 21.12 9.63
N PHE A 438 2.87 21.02 10.82
CA PHE A 438 3.71 22.06 11.42
C PHE A 438 5.15 21.55 11.65
N ILE A 439 6.13 22.29 11.16
CA ILE A 439 7.57 22.06 11.36
C ILE A 439 8.13 23.28 12.09
N PHE A 440 8.68 23.10 13.29
CA PHE A 440 8.95 24.19 14.23
C PHE A 440 10.29 24.05 14.98
N ASP A 441 10.99 25.18 15.13
CA ASP A 441 12.26 25.37 15.86
C ASP A 441 13.39 24.42 15.45
N HIS A 442 14.28 24.93 14.57
CA HIS A 442 15.53 24.26 14.18
C HIS A 442 15.37 22.79 13.72
N CYS A 443 14.23 22.46 13.10
CA CYS A 443 14.00 21.16 12.46
C CYS A 443 14.60 21.15 11.05
N GLU A 444 15.42 20.14 10.73
CA GLU A 444 16.24 20.11 9.51
C GLU A 444 16.18 18.77 8.75
N LEU A 445 16.37 18.83 7.42
CA LEU A 445 16.48 17.65 6.53
C LEU A 445 15.24 16.73 6.50
N ASN A 446 14.09 17.21 6.94
CA ASN A 446 12.83 16.46 6.88
C ASN A 446 12.28 16.42 5.44
N ASN A 447 11.69 15.29 5.05
CA ASN A 447 11.10 15.09 3.72
C ASN A 447 9.58 14.87 3.82
N LEU A 448 8.81 15.71 3.13
CA LEU A 448 7.35 15.64 3.04
C LEU A 448 6.97 15.31 1.59
N THR A 449 6.44 14.11 1.34
CA THR A 449 6.02 13.66 0.01
C THR A 449 4.52 13.29 0.00
N GLY A 450 3.73 13.90 -0.88
CA GLY A 450 2.33 13.52 -1.12
C GLY A 450 1.35 13.75 0.04
N ASN A 451 1.72 14.53 1.07
CA ASN A 451 0.87 14.74 2.24
C ASN A 451 -0.26 15.74 1.95
N THR A 452 -1.38 15.59 2.66
CA THR A 452 -2.58 16.44 2.50
C THR A 452 -2.86 17.24 3.77
N ALA A 453 -2.89 18.57 3.66
CA ALA A 453 -3.07 19.51 4.76
C ALA A 453 -4.19 20.53 4.45
N ASN A 454 -5.44 20.06 4.50
CA ASN A 454 -6.61 20.79 3.96
C ASN A 454 -7.63 21.24 5.01
N ASN A 455 -8.29 22.38 4.77
CA ASN A 455 -9.33 22.97 5.63
C ASN A 455 -8.87 23.27 7.08
N ASN A 456 -7.58 23.51 7.30
CA ASN A 456 -7.04 23.98 8.58
C ASN A 456 -7.03 25.54 8.60
N THR A 457 -6.47 26.19 9.62
CA THR A 457 -6.18 27.64 9.54
C THR A 457 -4.96 27.88 8.64
N TRP A 458 -3.91 27.08 8.82
CA TRP A 458 -2.73 27.03 7.96
C TRP A 458 -2.50 25.59 7.49
N GLY A 459 -2.24 25.36 6.21
CA GLY A 459 -2.04 24.01 5.67
C GLY A 459 -0.71 23.40 6.16
N ILE A 460 0.38 23.73 5.48
CA ILE A 460 1.74 23.30 5.86
C ILE A 460 2.53 24.53 6.33
N ARG A 461 3.14 24.48 7.51
CA ARG A 461 3.91 25.59 8.07
C ARG A 461 5.31 25.14 8.47
N ILE A 462 6.32 25.92 8.10
CA ILE A 462 7.72 25.75 8.52
C ILE A 462 8.16 27.04 9.23
N ARG A 463 8.73 26.95 10.43
CA ARG A 463 8.90 28.11 11.31
C ARG A 463 10.11 28.08 12.25
N ASP A 464 10.70 29.24 12.48
CA ASP A 464 11.83 29.48 13.40
C ASP A 464 13.08 28.67 13.07
N PHE A 465 13.92 29.23 12.20
CA PHE A 465 15.28 28.74 11.90
C PHE A 465 15.35 27.28 11.43
N CYS A 466 14.24 26.69 10.98
CA CYS A 466 14.24 25.42 10.28
C CYS A 466 15.00 25.56 8.95
N THR A 467 15.72 24.52 8.53
CA THR A 467 16.56 24.57 7.32
C THR A 467 16.47 23.30 6.49
N ASN A 468 16.77 23.38 5.19
CA ASN A 468 17.02 22.22 4.31
C ASN A 468 15.89 21.17 4.23
N ASN A 469 14.66 21.49 4.69
CA ASN A 469 13.48 20.60 4.57
C ASN A 469 12.93 20.61 3.13
N THR A 470 12.45 19.47 2.65
CA THR A 470 12.01 19.24 1.26
C THR A 470 10.54 18.83 1.21
N LEU A 471 9.76 19.48 0.35
CA LEU A 471 8.32 19.29 0.16
C LEU A 471 8.05 18.96 -1.32
N ILE A 472 7.54 17.75 -1.60
CA ILE A 472 7.24 17.25 -2.95
C ILE A 472 5.77 16.78 -3.01
N ASP A 473 5.02 17.18 -4.04
CA ASP A 473 3.64 16.75 -4.32
C ASP A 473 2.62 16.95 -3.18
N ASN A 474 2.90 17.83 -2.19
CA ASN A 474 1.98 18.02 -1.07
C ASN A 474 0.81 18.93 -1.44
N THR A 475 -0.37 18.64 -0.92
CA THR A 475 -1.60 19.41 -1.12
C THR A 475 -1.95 20.21 0.12
N ALA A 476 -2.16 21.52 0.00
CA ALA A 476 -2.53 22.41 1.09
C ALA A 476 -3.69 23.33 0.68
N HIS A 477 -4.91 22.79 0.66
CA HIS A 477 -6.11 23.41 0.06
C HIS A 477 -7.19 23.84 1.05
N ASN A 478 -7.95 24.88 0.67
CA ASN A 478 -9.13 25.36 1.40
C ASN A 478 -8.84 25.82 2.85
N ASN A 479 -7.59 26.17 3.18
CA ASN A 479 -7.24 26.61 4.52
C ASN A 479 -7.72 28.06 4.76
N SER A 480 -8.10 28.36 6.01
CA SER A 480 -8.79 29.62 6.33
C SER A 480 -7.89 30.86 6.36
N GLU A 481 -6.56 30.71 6.17
CA GLU A 481 -5.62 31.80 5.85
C GLU A 481 -4.62 31.38 4.75
N TYR A 482 -3.71 30.45 5.04
CA TYR A 482 -2.55 30.16 4.18
C TYR A 482 -2.43 28.68 3.81
N GLY A 483 -2.03 28.39 2.57
CA GLY A 483 -1.71 27.03 2.10
C GLY A 483 -0.38 26.53 2.67
N ILE A 484 0.73 26.99 2.10
CA ILE A 484 2.09 26.66 2.54
C ILE A 484 2.76 27.94 3.08
N TRP A 485 3.30 27.92 4.29
CA TRP A 485 3.89 29.09 4.94
C TRP A 485 5.30 28.83 5.49
N LEU A 486 6.30 29.53 4.94
CA LEU A 486 7.67 29.61 5.46
C LEU A 486 7.82 30.88 6.32
N ASP A 487 8.08 30.76 7.62
CA ASP A 487 7.95 31.83 8.61
C ASP A 487 9.21 32.00 9.48
N ARG A 488 9.67 33.24 9.69
CA ARG A 488 10.79 33.61 10.59
C ARG A 488 12.09 32.82 10.34
N PHE A 489 12.90 33.33 9.41
CA PHE A 489 14.29 32.91 9.16
C PHE A 489 14.45 31.46 8.70
N CYS A 490 13.43 30.90 8.04
CA CYS A 490 13.51 29.60 7.39
C CYS A 490 14.31 29.69 6.08
N THR A 491 15.17 28.71 5.81
CA THR A 491 16.13 28.79 4.68
C THR A 491 16.45 27.45 4.00
N ASN A 492 16.87 27.52 2.74
CA ASN A 492 17.26 26.37 1.91
C ASN A 492 16.15 25.31 1.72
N HIS A 493 14.87 25.69 1.84
CA HIS A 493 13.77 24.77 1.56
C HIS A 493 13.60 24.53 0.07
N THR A 494 13.26 23.30 -0.29
CA THR A 494 12.97 22.89 -1.67
C THR A 494 11.51 22.47 -1.76
N LEU A 495 10.71 23.20 -2.54
CA LEU A 495 9.28 22.97 -2.77
C LEU A 495 9.10 22.61 -4.24
N ILE A 496 8.73 21.36 -4.54
CA ILE A 496 8.52 20.85 -5.91
C ILE A 496 7.06 20.36 -6.05
N SER A 497 6.37 20.78 -7.11
CA SER A 497 5.05 20.26 -7.50
C SER A 497 3.94 20.33 -6.42
N ASN A 498 4.09 21.16 -5.39
CA ASN A 498 3.08 21.29 -4.34
C ASN A 498 1.89 22.13 -4.82
N VAL A 499 0.70 21.84 -4.31
CA VAL A 499 -0.56 22.48 -4.74
C VAL A 499 -1.20 23.21 -3.56
N ALA A 500 -1.41 24.52 -3.71
CA ALA A 500 -1.78 25.43 -2.61
C ALA A 500 -3.01 26.29 -2.95
N ASN A 501 -4.06 25.65 -3.47
CA ASN A 501 -5.22 26.33 -4.03
C ASN A 501 -6.37 26.58 -3.02
N ASN A 502 -7.19 27.60 -3.29
CA ASN A 502 -8.40 27.98 -2.53
C ASN A 502 -8.13 28.43 -1.07
N ASN A 503 -6.95 28.97 -0.76
CA ASN A 503 -6.62 29.44 0.60
C ASN A 503 -6.97 30.92 0.74
N THR A 504 -7.63 31.33 1.83
CA THR A 504 -8.34 32.64 1.82
C THR A 504 -7.44 33.86 1.62
N GLN A 505 -6.18 33.81 2.06
CA GLN A 505 -5.24 34.95 1.97
C GLN A 505 -4.06 34.66 1.04
N VAL A 506 -3.38 33.52 1.20
CA VAL A 506 -2.19 33.20 0.39
C VAL A 506 -2.08 31.72 0.08
N GLY A 507 -1.78 31.37 -1.18
CA GLY A 507 -1.40 30.01 -1.56
C GLY A 507 -0.06 29.62 -0.93
N ILE A 508 1.05 30.21 -1.38
CA ILE A 508 2.39 29.98 -0.84
C ILE A 508 2.97 31.29 -0.29
N TYR A 509 3.15 31.37 1.04
CA TYR A 509 3.63 32.55 1.75
C TYR A 509 5.08 32.34 2.25
N ILE A 510 5.98 33.24 1.88
CA ILE A 510 7.38 33.26 2.33
C ILE A 510 7.58 34.57 3.12
N TYR A 511 7.69 34.47 4.45
CA TYR A 511 7.85 35.60 5.35
C TYR A 511 9.19 35.57 6.06
N SER A 512 9.99 36.64 5.89
CA SER A 512 11.34 36.79 6.47
C SER A 512 12.24 35.55 6.29
N SER A 513 12.15 34.90 5.13
CA SER A 513 12.74 33.59 4.82
C SER A 513 13.48 33.66 3.47
N SER A 514 14.60 32.95 3.32
CA SER A 514 15.58 33.24 2.25
C SER A 514 16.31 32.01 1.71
N ASN A 515 16.81 32.11 0.47
CA ASN A 515 17.51 31.04 -0.26
C ASN A 515 16.64 29.78 -0.50
N ASN A 516 15.31 29.92 -0.56
CA ASN A 516 14.40 28.79 -0.83
C ASN A 516 14.16 28.63 -2.35
N ILE A 517 13.89 27.41 -2.80
CA ILE A 517 13.64 27.06 -4.19
C ILE A 517 12.21 26.52 -4.31
N LEU A 518 11.41 27.14 -5.18
CA LEU A 518 10.04 26.75 -5.53
C LEU A 518 10.04 26.39 -7.01
N THR A 519 9.90 25.12 -7.36
CA THR A 519 9.82 24.62 -8.74
C THR A 519 8.45 23.97 -9.00
N ASP A 520 7.82 24.27 -10.14
CA ASP A 520 6.61 23.59 -10.64
C ASP A 520 5.38 23.61 -9.70
N ASN A 521 5.36 24.45 -8.65
CA ASN A 521 4.25 24.50 -7.68
C ASN A 521 3.03 25.25 -8.27
N THR A 522 1.84 24.91 -7.81
CA THR A 522 0.58 25.54 -8.23
C THR A 522 -0.07 26.31 -7.08
N ALA A 523 -0.49 27.57 -7.32
CA ALA A 523 -1.13 28.42 -6.31
C ALA A 523 -2.24 29.31 -6.91
N SER A 524 -3.49 28.87 -6.79
CA SER A 524 -4.65 29.51 -7.41
C SER A 524 -5.83 29.74 -6.46
N TYR A 525 -6.77 30.61 -6.84
CA TYR A 525 -8.02 30.90 -6.10
C TYR A 525 -7.80 31.38 -4.64
N SER A 526 -6.71 32.09 -4.38
CA SER A 526 -6.38 32.73 -3.09
C SER A 526 -6.42 34.27 -3.24
N ASP A 527 -6.26 35.07 -2.18
CA ASP A 527 -6.08 36.53 -2.41
C ASP A 527 -4.72 36.81 -3.09
N ASN A 528 -3.64 36.16 -2.63
CA ASN A 528 -2.34 36.15 -3.30
C ASN A 528 -1.94 34.71 -3.65
N GLY A 529 -1.45 34.46 -4.85
CA GLY A 529 -0.96 33.13 -5.24
C GLY A 529 0.33 32.75 -4.50
N ILE A 530 1.44 33.42 -4.85
CA ILE A 530 2.74 33.30 -4.17
C ILE A 530 3.17 34.66 -3.64
N TYR A 531 3.51 34.77 -2.35
CA TYR A 531 3.85 36.04 -1.72
C TYR A 531 5.17 35.98 -0.94
N LEU A 532 6.15 36.80 -1.33
CA LEU A 532 7.43 37.00 -0.64
C LEU A 532 7.38 38.33 0.13
N HIS A 533 7.54 38.28 1.45
CA HIS A 533 7.31 39.44 2.32
C HIS A 533 8.39 39.64 3.40
N ASN A 534 8.78 40.90 3.61
CA ASN A 534 9.60 41.37 4.72
C ASN A 534 11.01 40.77 4.74
N GLU A 535 11.91 41.35 3.94
CA GLU A 535 13.34 41.01 3.85
C GLU A 535 13.69 39.62 3.27
N CYS A 536 12.76 38.97 2.55
CA CYS A 536 13.06 37.73 1.83
C CYS A 536 14.07 37.96 0.69
N LYS A 537 15.13 37.15 0.63
CA LYS A 537 16.25 37.30 -0.33
C LYS A 537 16.68 35.97 -0.94
N ASN A 538 17.26 36.01 -2.13
CA ASN A 538 17.83 34.86 -2.86
C ASN A 538 16.85 33.69 -3.10
N ASN A 539 15.54 33.89 -2.96
CA ASN A 539 14.57 32.85 -3.27
C ASN A 539 14.42 32.72 -4.78
N ARG A 540 14.23 31.49 -5.27
CA ARG A 540 14.11 31.16 -6.68
C ARG A 540 12.75 30.54 -6.95
N LEU A 541 11.92 31.21 -7.74
CA LEU A 541 10.64 30.74 -8.22
C LEU A 541 10.83 30.34 -9.69
N ILE A 542 10.67 29.06 -10.00
CA ILE A 542 10.94 28.46 -11.32
C ILE A 542 9.67 27.70 -11.75
N ASN A 543 9.17 27.90 -12.96
CA ASN A 543 8.05 27.13 -13.54
C ASN A 543 6.72 27.14 -12.75
N ASN A 544 6.53 28.01 -11.74
CA ASN A 544 5.33 27.92 -10.88
C ASN A 544 4.09 28.43 -11.64
N SER A 545 2.97 27.74 -11.47
CA SER A 545 1.68 28.05 -12.10
C SER A 545 0.77 28.77 -11.10
N VAL A 546 0.43 30.02 -11.39
CA VAL A 546 -0.23 30.91 -10.43
C VAL A 546 -1.40 31.58 -11.14
N SER A 547 -2.64 31.26 -10.75
CA SER A 547 -3.82 31.70 -11.50
C SER A 547 -5.02 32.10 -10.66
N ASP A 548 -5.89 32.94 -11.22
CA ASP A 548 -7.25 33.15 -10.72
C ASP A 548 -7.31 33.65 -9.25
N ASN A 549 -6.27 34.38 -8.79
CA ASN A 549 -6.20 34.92 -7.44
C ASN A 549 -6.87 36.30 -7.36
N SER A 550 -7.51 36.61 -6.23
CA SER A 550 -8.39 37.79 -6.07
C SER A 550 -7.63 39.13 -6.14
N PHE A 551 -6.32 39.12 -5.87
CA PHE A 551 -5.44 40.28 -5.95
C PHE A 551 -4.19 39.96 -6.79
N ALA A 552 -3.12 39.44 -6.19
CA ALA A 552 -1.84 39.26 -6.90
C ALA A 552 -1.57 37.79 -7.26
N GLY A 553 -1.08 37.52 -8.46
CA GLY A 553 -0.47 36.22 -8.78
C GLY A 553 0.80 36.03 -7.95
N ILE A 554 1.89 36.69 -8.32
CA ILE A 554 3.17 36.67 -7.60
C ILE A 554 3.46 38.05 -7.01
N CYS A 555 3.53 38.16 -5.69
CA CYS A 555 3.84 39.40 -4.98
C CYS A 555 5.21 39.33 -4.29
N CYS A 556 6.03 40.38 -4.43
CA CYS A 556 7.28 40.57 -3.69
C CYS A 556 7.27 41.93 -2.99
N GLN A 557 7.05 41.95 -1.67
CA GLN A 557 7.02 43.17 -0.85
C GLN A 557 8.21 43.23 0.11
N TYR A 558 9.00 44.32 0.05
CA TYR A 558 10.23 44.51 0.81
C TYR A 558 11.26 43.36 0.67
N SER A 559 11.25 42.65 -0.46
CA SER A 559 11.91 41.34 -0.62
C SER A 559 12.80 41.34 -1.87
N ASN A 560 14.08 41.62 -1.67
CA ASN A 560 15.08 41.98 -2.70
C ASN A 560 15.96 40.80 -3.10
N TYR A 561 16.60 40.84 -4.27
CA TYR A 561 17.52 39.79 -4.75
C TYR A 561 16.85 38.41 -4.92
N ASN A 562 15.57 38.37 -5.26
CA ASN A 562 14.86 37.14 -5.62
C ASN A 562 14.81 36.97 -7.15
N SER A 563 14.63 35.73 -7.60
CA SER A 563 14.65 35.36 -9.03
C SER A 563 13.37 34.62 -9.39
N LEU A 564 12.65 35.14 -10.37
CA LEU A 564 11.43 34.59 -10.94
C LEU A 564 11.75 34.19 -12.39
N ILE A 565 11.77 32.89 -12.68
CA ILE A 565 12.11 32.30 -13.98
C ILE A 565 10.92 31.48 -14.48
N ASN A 566 10.42 31.75 -15.69
CA ASN A 566 9.40 30.93 -16.37
C ASN A 566 8.12 30.67 -15.54
N ASN A 567 7.70 31.59 -14.67
CA ASN A 567 6.46 31.43 -13.90
C ASN A 567 5.27 31.98 -14.68
N THR A 568 4.10 31.37 -14.50
CA THR A 568 2.82 31.86 -15.03
C THR A 568 2.04 32.57 -13.93
N ALA A 569 1.53 33.77 -14.21
CA ALA A 569 0.77 34.62 -13.29
C ALA A 569 -0.45 35.25 -14.00
N ASN A 570 -1.45 34.42 -14.32
CA ASN A 570 -2.57 34.77 -15.21
C ASN A 570 -3.91 34.92 -14.47
N ASN A 571 -4.84 35.69 -15.03
CA ASN A 571 -6.23 35.83 -14.53
C ASN A 571 -6.37 36.39 -13.09
N ASN A 572 -5.41 37.16 -12.58
CA ASN A 572 -5.45 37.80 -11.24
C ASN A 572 -5.86 39.28 -11.37
N GLU A 573 -5.96 40.06 -10.28
CA GLU A 573 -6.07 41.54 -10.41
C GLU A 573 -4.76 42.13 -10.98
N VAL A 574 -3.63 41.64 -10.46
CA VAL A 574 -2.27 41.94 -10.94
C VAL A 574 -1.48 40.64 -11.06
N GLY A 575 -0.85 40.38 -12.21
CA GLY A 575 -0.05 39.17 -12.42
C GLY A 575 1.17 39.13 -11.50
N ILE A 576 2.13 40.04 -11.71
CA ILE A 576 3.33 40.17 -10.89
C ILE A 576 3.39 41.56 -10.23
N LEU A 577 3.54 41.60 -8.91
CA LEU A 577 3.53 42.82 -8.12
C LEU A 577 4.83 42.96 -7.31
N LEU A 578 5.62 43.99 -7.61
CA LEU A 578 6.86 44.34 -6.93
C LEU A 578 6.64 45.60 -6.09
N VAL A 579 6.64 45.48 -4.76
CA VAL A 579 6.36 46.59 -3.83
C VAL A 579 7.59 46.94 -2.99
N ASN A 580 8.08 48.16 -3.11
CA ASN A 580 9.22 48.67 -2.35
C ASN A 580 10.44 47.73 -2.40
N THR A 581 10.79 47.24 -3.60
CA THR A 581 11.77 46.16 -3.77
C THR A 581 12.74 46.36 -4.94
N SER A 582 13.97 45.87 -4.76
CA SER A 582 15.10 46.14 -5.64
C SER A 582 15.93 44.91 -5.97
N SER A 583 16.58 44.94 -7.12
CA SER A 583 17.55 43.93 -7.56
C SER A 583 16.99 42.51 -7.68
N ASN A 584 15.69 42.39 -7.97
CA ASN A 584 15.10 41.11 -8.37
C ASN A 584 15.28 40.91 -9.89
N ALA A 585 15.35 39.65 -10.32
CA ALA A 585 15.42 39.27 -11.73
C ALA A 585 14.16 38.50 -12.13
N LEU A 586 13.43 39.02 -13.13
CA LEU A 586 12.26 38.43 -13.74
C LEU A 586 12.65 38.01 -15.17
N THR A 587 12.75 36.71 -15.42
CA THR A 587 13.13 36.14 -16.72
C THR A 587 12.06 35.19 -17.22
N ASP A 588 11.65 35.30 -18.48
CA ASP A 588 10.75 34.35 -19.18
C ASP A 588 9.35 34.17 -18.54
N ASN A 589 8.91 35.03 -17.62
CA ASN A 589 7.62 34.87 -16.94
C ASN A 589 6.46 35.34 -17.83
N THR A 590 5.32 34.67 -17.72
CA THR A 590 4.08 35.05 -18.41
C THR A 590 3.06 35.59 -17.40
N ALA A 591 2.47 36.76 -17.66
CA ALA A 591 1.43 37.35 -16.82
C ALA A 591 0.36 38.04 -17.69
N ASN A 592 -0.60 37.21 -18.10
CA ASN A 592 -1.61 37.54 -19.11
C ASN A 592 -3.04 37.52 -18.54
N ASN A 593 -3.95 38.24 -19.21
CA ASN A 593 -5.38 38.28 -18.90
C ASN A 593 -5.72 38.72 -17.45
N ASN A 594 -4.85 39.45 -16.77
CA ASN A 594 -5.11 39.99 -15.44
C ASN A 594 -6.05 41.22 -15.55
N ASP A 595 -6.96 41.41 -14.58
CA ASP A 595 -8.01 42.44 -14.65
C ASP A 595 -7.44 43.85 -14.82
N TYR A 596 -6.28 44.15 -14.22
CA TYR A 596 -5.59 45.42 -14.40
C TYR A 596 -4.20 45.30 -15.03
N TYR A 597 -3.22 44.67 -14.37
CA TYR A 597 -1.80 44.77 -14.79
C TYR A 597 -1.10 43.42 -14.92
N GLY A 598 -0.24 43.27 -15.93
CA GLY A 598 0.67 42.13 -16.04
C GLY A 598 1.82 42.23 -15.02
N LEU A 599 2.48 43.39 -14.95
CA LEU A 599 3.52 43.72 -14.00
C LEU A 599 3.36 45.13 -13.41
N PHE A 600 3.51 45.28 -12.10
CA PHE A 600 3.51 46.58 -11.42
C PHE A 600 4.68 46.73 -10.44
N LEU A 601 5.57 47.71 -10.70
CA LEU A 601 6.63 48.16 -9.79
C LEU A 601 6.13 49.38 -9.00
N PHE A 602 5.73 49.18 -7.76
CA PHE A 602 4.99 50.13 -6.92
C PHE A 602 5.82 50.68 -5.75
N ILE A 603 5.69 51.97 -5.45
CA ILE A 603 6.36 52.65 -4.34
C ILE A 603 5.36 53.20 -3.31
N LEU A 604 5.55 52.78 -2.05
CA LEU A 604 4.88 53.37 -0.89
C LEU A 604 5.85 54.25 -0.08
N TYR A 605 5.42 55.47 0.24
CA TYR A 605 6.09 56.44 1.11
C TYR A 605 7.44 56.97 0.62
N PHE A 606 8.55 56.42 1.13
CA PHE A 606 9.94 56.90 0.89
C PHE A 606 10.90 55.75 0.57
N TYR A 607 10.37 54.59 0.19
CA TYR A 607 11.15 53.45 -0.28
C TYR A 607 11.37 53.55 -1.80
N THR A 608 12.09 52.58 -2.37
CA THR A 608 12.48 52.51 -3.79
C THR A 608 11.96 51.22 -4.41
N CYS A 609 11.81 51.18 -5.74
CA CYS A 609 11.47 49.97 -6.49
C CYS A 609 12.40 49.84 -7.70
N ASP A 610 13.70 49.76 -7.39
CA ASP A 610 14.79 50.20 -8.28
C ASP A 610 15.74 49.05 -8.64
N PHE A 611 16.43 49.15 -9.78
CA PHE A 611 17.45 48.18 -10.23
C PHE A 611 16.94 46.73 -10.37
N ASN A 612 15.66 46.51 -10.67
CA ASN A 612 15.16 45.20 -11.06
C ASN A 612 15.45 44.95 -12.55
N ASP A 613 15.75 43.70 -12.90
CA ASP A 613 15.99 43.25 -14.28
C ASP A 613 14.76 42.46 -14.76
N ILE A 614 14.16 42.88 -15.87
CA ILE A 614 12.94 42.33 -16.46
C ILE A 614 13.25 41.96 -17.91
N ILE A 615 13.46 40.66 -18.17
CA ILE A 615 14.02 40.11 -19.40
C ILE A 615 13.08 39.05 -20.00
N SER A 616 12.75 39.15 -21.30
CA SER A 616 12.01 38.10 -22.04
C SER A 616 10.63 37.69 -21.49
N ASN A 617 9.99 38.55 -20.68
CA ASN A 617 8.68 38.25 -20.08
C ASN A 617 7.53 38.62 -21.03
N ILE A 618 6.38 37.95 -20.87
CA ILE A 618 5.16 38.15 -21.67
C ILE A 618 4.08 38.78 -20.79
N PHE A 619 3.57 39.95 -21.21
CA PHE A 619 2.58 40.76 -20.51
C PHE A 619 1.45 41.17 -21.47
N MET A 620 0.52 40.25 -21.73
CA MET A 620 -0.51 40.40 -22.77
C MET A 620 -1.95 40.40 -22.25
N SER A 621 -2.82 41.11 -22.97
CA SER A 621 -4.29 41.08 -22.81
C SER A 621 -4.79 41.46 -21.40
N ASN A 622 -3.98 42.17 -20.61
CA ASN A 622 -4.37 42.67 -19.29
C ASN A 622 -5.30 43.88 -19.43
N GLY A 623 -6.27 44.05 -18.52
CA GLY A 623 -7.38 45.00 -18.69
C GLY A 623 -6.99 46.49 -18.65
N GLN A 624 -5.81 46.84 -18.13
CA GLN A 624 -5.22 48.18 -18.20
C GLN A 624 -3.81 48.14 -18.83
N TRP A 625 -2.74 48.49 -18.12
CA TRP A 625 -1.37 48.47 -18.68
C TRP A 625 -0.72 47.09 -18.53
N GLY A 626 0.05 46.64 -19.51
CA GLY A 626 0.88 45.44 -19.38
C GLY A 626 1.97 45.62 -18.32
N VAL A 627 2.65 46.77 -18.31
CA VAL A 627 3.67 47.11 -17.30
C VAL A 627 3.51 48.54 -16.74
N VAL A 628 3.44 48.67 -15.43
CA VAL A 628 3.43 49.96 -14.69
C VAL A 628 4.70 50.09 -13.85
N VAL A 629 5.37 51.24 -13.89
CA VAL A 629 6.66 51.47 -13.21
C VAL A 629 6.70 52.81 -12.50
N GLU A 630 6.81 52.80 -11.16
CA GLU A 630 7.07 54.01 -10.35
C GLU A 630 8.53 54.15 -9.93
N GLY A 631 9.27 53.04 -9.86
CA GLY A 631 10.67 53.01 -9.42
C GLY A 631 11.68 53.35 -10.51
N ALA A 632 12.94 53.51 -10.13
CA ALA A 632 13.99 54.09 -10.96
C ALA A 632 15.13 53.12 -11.30
N ASN A 633 15.81 53.36 -12.42
CA ASN A 633 16.98 52.60 -12.88
C ASN A 633 16.69 51.09 -13.09
N ASN A 634 15.45 50.70 -13.40
CA ASN A 634 15.09 49.33 -13.76
C ASN A 634 15.43 49.06 -15.25
N TYR A 635 15.66 47.78 -15.59
CA TYR A 635 16.09 47.35 -16.93
C TYR A 635 15.04 46.42 -17.56
N PHE A 636 14.52 46.82 -18.72
CA PHE A 636 13.51 46.09 -19.49
C PHE A 636 14.10 45.70 -20.86
N TYR A 637 14.33 44.42 -21.08
CA TYR A 637 14.92 43.88 -22.31
C TYR A 637 14.06 42.76 -22.90
N HIS A 638 13.77 42.84 -24.20
CA HIS A 638 13.13 41.76 -24.97
C HIS A 638 11.75 41.26 -24.46
N ASN A 639 11.01 42.08 -23.72
CA ASN A 639 9.68 41.70 -23.21
C ASN A 639 8.58 41.96 -24.25
N ILE A 640 7.53 41.13 -24.25
CA ILE A 640 6.32 41.31 -25.08
C ILE A 640 5.25 41.99 -24.23
N ILE A 641 4.78 43.16 -24.64
CA ILE A 641 3.86 44.01 -23.87
C ILE A 641 2.78 44.57 -24.81
N CYS A 642 1.85 43.72 -25.25
CA CYS A 642 0.86 44.07 -26.28
C CYS A 642 -0.57 43.62 -25.91
N GLN A 643 -1.57 44.08 -26.69
CA GLN A 643 -3.00 43.79 -26.50
C GLN A 643 -3.63 44.20 -25.15
N ASN A 644 -2.87 44.84 -24.25
CA ASN A 644 -3.40 45.38 -23.00
C ASN A 644 -4.28 46.61 -23.26
N ASN A 645 -5.22 46.88 -22.35
CA ASN A 645 -6.21 47.98 -22.33
C ASN A 645 -7.31 47.90 -23.42
N ASP A 646 -8.56 47.76 -22.98
CA ASP A 646 -9.77 47.31 -23.72
C ASP A 646 -10.28 48.13 -24.93
N GLY A 647 -9.48 49.06 -25.46
CA GLY A 647 -9.82 49.79 -26.68
C GLY A 647 -9.15 51.13 -26.90
N ARG A 648 -7.91 51.35 -26.41
CA ARG A 648 -7.15 52.58 -26.74
C ARG A 648 -5.69 52.34 -27.08
N ILE A 649 -5.34 52.78 -28.29
CA ILE A 649 -4.01 52.79 -28.89
C ILE A 649 -2.99 53.53 -27.98
N ASN A 650 -1.76 53.00 -27.91
CA ASN A 650 -0.57 53.55 -27.21
C ASN A 650 -0.55 53.51 -25.66
N ASN A 651 -1.33 52.64 -25.01
CA ASN A 651 -1.37 52.53 -23.54
C ASN A 651 -0.82 51.18 -23.00
N GLN A 652 0.22 50.62 -23.61
CA GLN A 652 0.80 49.34 -23.15
C GLN A 652 1.59 49.44 -21.84
N THR A 653 2.24 50.59 -21.59
CA THR A 653 3.03 50.82 -20.36
C THR A 653 2.71 52.15 -19.72
N SER A 654 3.07 52.28 -18.43
CA SER A 654 3.04 53.53 -17.68
C SER A 654 4.32 53.70 -16.86
N ASP A 655 5.35 54.29 -17.45
CA ASP A 655 6.62 54.62 -16.78
C ASP A 655 6.56 56.03 -16.17
N LEU A 656 6.58 56.08 -14.83
CA LEU A 656 6.62 57.28 -14.01
C LEU A 656 7.99 57.47 -13.33
N GLY A 657 8.91 56.53 -13.53
CA GLY A 657 10.21 56.48 -12.89
C GLY A 657 11.27 57.36 -13.56
N SER A 658 12.52 57.20 -13.14
CA SER A 658 13.66 57.90 -13.74
C SER A 658 14.77 56.92 -14.11
N ASN A 659 15.43 57.16 -15.24
CA ASN A 659 16.50 56.32 -15.80
C ASN A 659 16.14 54.84 -16.05
N ASN A 660 14.85 54.49 -16.10
CA ASN A 660 14.44 53.17 -16.55
C ASN A 660 14.87 52.97 -18.02
N THR A 661 15.37 51.78 -18.33
CA THR A 661 15.99 51.48 -19.63
C THR A 661 15.14 50.44 -20.34
N TRP A 662 14.66 50.78 -21.54
CA TRP A 662 13.83 49.91 -22.38
C TRP A 662 14.55 49.65 -23.69
N ILE A 663 14.91 48.39 -23.95
CA ILE A 663 15.65 47.93 -25.14
C ILE A 663 14.93 46.72 -25.75
N ASP A 664 14.69 46.76 -27.07
CA ASP A 664 14.19 45.64 -27.88
C ASP A 664 12.89 44.98 -27.37
N ASN A 665 12.02 45.74 -26.67
CA ASN A 665 10.70 45.28 -26.20
C ASN A 665 9.62 45.52 -27.27
N ILE A 666 8.65 44.62 -27.38
CA ILE A 666 7.56 44.64 -28.37
C ILE A 666 6.30 45.23 -27.74
N PHE A 667 5.73 46.27 -28.36
CA PHE A 667 4.54 46.98 -27.87
C PHE A 667 3.30 46.85 -28.78
N ASP A 668 3.46 46.23 -29.95
CA ASP A 668 2.36 45.89 -30.84
C ASP A 668 2.70 44.54 -31.48
N CYS A 669 1.83 43.56 -31.26
CA CYS A 669 1.98 42.19 -31.76
C CYS A 669 0.93 41.85 -32.81
N GLY A 670 0.16 42.84 -33.30
CA GLY A 670 -0.61 42.76 -34.53
C GLY A 670 0.13 43.35 -35.73
N ILE A 671 1.43 43.65 -35.56
CA ILE A 671 2.37 43.84 -36.65
C ILE A 671 2.78 42.43 -37.11
N ASP A 672 2.86 42.26 -38.42
CA ASP A 672 3.66 41.24 -39.11
C ASP A 672 4.79 42.06 -39.77
N SER A 673 6.04 41.66 -39.51
CA SER A 673 7.22 42.53 -39.66
C SER A 673 7.90 42.39 -41.03
N ASP A 674 7.85 41.21 -41.62
CA ASP A 674 8.57 40.84 -42.84
C ASP A 674 7.65 40.30 -43.96
N GLY A 675 6.42 39.92 -43.66
CA GLY A 675 5.33 39.67 -44.61
C GLY A 675 4.99 38.20 -44.85
N ASP A 676 5.35 37.30 -43.93
CA ASP A 676 5.19 35.85 -44.07
C ASP A 676 3.73 35.38 -43.89
N GLY A 677 3.03 35.92 -42.88
CA GLY A 677 1.68 35.54 -42.46
C GLY A 677 1.50 35.37 -40.94
N LEU A 678 2.58 35.29 -40.17
CA LEU A 678 2.62 35.16 -38.72
C LEU A 678 2.88 36.54 -38.09
N ALA A 679 2.10 36.95 -37.07
CA ALA A 679 2.34 38.26 -36.45
C ALA A 679 3.46 38.19 -35.40
N ASN A 680 4.18 39.29 -35.15
CA ASN A 680 5.32 39.41 -34.22
C ASN A 680 5.12 38.78 -32.81
N GLY A 681 3.88 38.67 -32.31
CA GLY A 681 3.60 38.00 -31.03
C GLY A 681 3.28 36.51 -31.14
N GLU A 682 2.87 36.06 -32.32
CA GLU A 682 2.73 34.65 -32.68
C GLU A 682 4.11 34.08 -32.99
N GLU A 683 4.94 34.81 -33.75
CA GLU A 683 6.35 34.48 -34.03
C GLU A 683 7.16 34.19 -32.75
N LEU A 684 7.22 35.15 -31.81
CA LEU A 684 7.90 34.92 -30.52
C LEU A 684 7.22 33.85 -29.64
N SER A 685 5.96 33.49 -29.91
CA SER A 685 5.29 32.38 -29.21
C SER A 685 5.67 31.01 -29.77
N TRP A 686 6.07 30.94 -31.04
CA TRP A 686 6.70 29.76 -31.65
C TRP A 686 8.22 29.74 -31.44
N GLY A 687 8.83 30.90 -31.20
CA GLY A 687 10.28 31.08 -31.09
C GLY A 687 10.95 31.52 -32.38
N THR A 688 10.14 31.90 -33.39
CA THR A 688 10.60 32.29 -34.72
C THR A 688 11.01 33.77 -34.80
N ASN A 689 11.50 34.21 -35.95
CA ASN A 689 12.33 35.40 -36.08
C ASN A 689 11.67 36.53 -36.87
N ILE A 690 11.17 37.54 -36.14
CA ILE A 690 10.49 38.79 -36.55
C ILE A 690 11.12 39.69 -37.63
N PHE A 691 12.11 39.21 -38.38
CA PHE A 691 12.72 39.84 -39.54
C PHE A 691 13.18 38.84 -40.63
N ILE A 692 12.81 37.55 -40.54
CA ILE A 692 13.11 36.47 -41.48
C ILE A 692 11.86 35.58 -41.66
N PRO A 693 11.13 35.67 -42.80
CA PRO A 693 9.91 34.90 -43.10
C PRO A 693 9.99 33.37 -43.13
N ASP A 694 11.15 32.81 -42.81
CA ASP A 694 11.63 31.46 -43.09
C ASP A 694 12.78 31.23 -42.09
N THR A 695 12.40 30.95 -40.85
CA THR A 695 13.31 30.96 -39.70
C THR A 695 14.31 29.81 -39.76
N ASP A 696 13.84 28.64 -40.16
CA ASP A 696 14.60 27.41 -40.20
C ASP A 696 15.41 27.27 -41.52
N ASN A 697 14.95 27.88 -42.62
CA ASN A 697 15.49 27.87 -44.00
C ASN A 697 15.19 26.60 -44.84
N ASP A 698 13.98 26.01 -44.75
CA ASP A 698 13.52 24.88 -45.58
C ASP A 698 12.83 25.29 -46.91
N ASN A 699 12.47 26.57 -47.08
CA ASN A 699 11.70 27.21 -48.18
C ASN A 699 10.16 27.22 -48.05
N LEU A 700 9.58 26.74 -46.95
CA LEU A 700 8.29 27.17 -46.44
C LEU A 700 8.43 28.55 -45.77
N PHE A 701 7.36 29.02 -45.11
CA PHE A 701 7.33 30.26 -44.32
C PHE A 701 6.68 29.95 -42.97
N ASP A 702 7.17 30.55 -41.90
CA ASP A 702 6.77 30.23 -40.53
C ASP A 702 5.22 30.23 -40.35
N GLY A 703 4.53 31.25 -40.87
CA GLY A 703 3.08 31.41 -40.84
C GLY A 703 2.30 30.55 -41.84
N PHE A 704 2.97 29.95 -42.83
CA PHE A 704 2.40 28.85 -43.62
C PHE A 704 2.42 27.55 -42.82
N GLU A 705 3.56 27.22 -42.21
CA GLU A 705 3.80 25.98 -41.46
C GLU A 705 2.88 25.86 -40.25
N VAL A 706 2.82 26.91 -39.42
CA VAL A 706 1.91 27.04 -38.27
C VAL A 706 0.43 26.86 -38.67
N ASN A 707 0.07 27.18 -39.92
CA ASN A 707 -1.27 27.00 -40.46
C ASN A 707 -1.47 25.65 -41.18
N TYR A 708 -0.40 24.99 -41.63
CA TYR A 708 -0.43 23.64 -42.21
C TYR A 708 -0.50 22.57 -41.12
N GLY A 709 0.32 22.72 -40.07
CA GLY A 709 0.47 21.79 -38.95
C GLY A 709 1.92 21.42 -38.61
N THR A 710 2.89 21.95 -39.36
CA THR A 710 4.34 21.68 -39.24
C THR A 710 5.03 22.62 -38.24
N ASN A 711 6.33 22.40 -38.00
CA ASN A 711 7.11 23.06 -36.96
C ASN A 711 8.11 24.09 -37.53
N PRO A 712 7.87 25.42 -37.43
CA PRO A 712 8.66 26.50 -38.07
C PRO A 712 10.05 26.76 -37.47
N LEU A 713 10.62 25.74 -36.82
CA LEU A 713 11.98 25.72 -36.26
C LEU A 713 12.75 24.46 -36.67
N ASP A 714 12.16 23.54 -37.44
CA ASP A 714 12.78 22.28 -37.85
C ASP A 714 12.39 21.91 -39.30
N LYS A 715 13.26 21.17 -39.99
CA LYS A 715 13.15 20.94 -41.45
C LYS A 715 12.23 19.81 -41.87
N ASP A 716 11.98 18.95 -40.91
CA ASP A 716 11.70 17.52 -41.04
C ASP A 716 10.88 17.26 -39.78
N THR A 717 9.60 17.61 -39.84
CA THR A 717 8.73 17.77 -38.65
C THR A 717 8.54 16.46 -37.88
N ASP A 718 8.80 15.31 -38.49
CA ASP A 718 8.59 13.97 -37.92
C ASP A 718 9.84 13.04 -37.92
N ASP A 719 11.03 13.53 -38.27
CA ASP A 719 12.34 12.83 -38.29
C ASP A 719 12.44 11.68 -39.35
N ASP A 720 11.84 11.86 -40.53
CA ASP A 720 11.73 10.89 -41.65
C ASP A 720 12.88 10.95 -42.68
N TYR A 721 13.65 12.04 -42.72
CA TYR A 721 14.69 12.39 -43.71
C TYR A 721 14.23 13.01 -45.04
N LEU A 722 12.93 13.17 -45.25
CA LEU A 722 12.38 14.15 -46.19
C LEU A 722 12.20 15.49 -45.47
N ASN A 723 11.94 16.57 -46.19
CA ASN A 723 11.71 17.90 -45.59
C ASN A 723 10.32 18.40 -45.93
N ASP A 724 9.73 19.14 -45.00
CA ASP A 724 8.35 19.61 -45.06
C ASP A 724 8.03 20.30 -46.41
N TYR A 725 8.96 21.12 -46.93
CA TYR A 725 8.86 21.68 -48.28
C TYR A 725 8.75 20.62 -49.38
N ASP A 726 9.70 19.67 -49.46
CA ASP A 726 9.76 18.63 -50.50
C ASP A 726 8.54 17.70 -50.41
N GLU A 727 8.12 17.34 -49.20
CA GLU A 727 6.89 16.61 -48.95
C GLU A 727 5.65 17.33 -49.49
N ILE A 728 5.38 18.53 -48.98
CA ILE A 728 4.16 19.29 -49.27
C ILE A 728 4.12 19.73 -50.75
N SER A 729 5.29 19.94 -51.38
CA SER A 729 5.41 20.57 -52.71
C SER A 729 5.85 19.64 -53.85
N ILE A 730 6.51 18.52 -53.57
CA ILE A 730 7.07 17.61 -54.59
C ILE A 730 6.45 16.21 -54.52
N TYR A 731 6.43 15.57 -53.35
CA TYR A 731 6.02 14.17 -53.20
C TYR A 731 4.54 14.01 -52.84
N PHE A 732 3.95 15.00 -52.17
CA PHE A 732 2.56 15.05 -51.66
C PHE A 732 2.24 14.03 -50.56
N THR A 733 3.27 13.69 -49.78
CA THR A 733 3.24 12.97 -48.50
C THR A 733 2.70 13.86 -47.37
N ASN A 734 2.75 13.40 -46.11
CA ASN A 734 2.24 14.12 -44.96
C ASN A 734 3.30 14.29 -43.85
N ALA A 735 3.95 15.47 -43.85
CA ALA A 735 4.97 16.00 -42.93
C ALA A 735 4.57 16.12 -41.43
N THR A 736 3.87 15.12 -40.92
CA THR A 736 3.48 14.91 -39.51
C THR A 736 3.27 13.40 -39.22
N ASN A 737 3.66 12.52 -40.13
CA ASN A 737 3.49 11.08 -40.15
C ASN A 737 4.48 10.41 -41.15
N ILE A 738 5.64 9.98 -40.63
CA ILE A 738 6.76 9.22 -41.24
C ILE A 738 6.48 8.02 -42.17
N ASP A 739 5.23 7.69 -42.49
CA ASP A 739 4.79 6.48 -43.22
C ASP A 739 3.38 6.77 -43.78
N THR A 740 3.30 7.50 -44.90
CA THR A 740 2.06 8.13 -45.37
C THR A 740 0.97 7.14 -45.80
N ASP A 741 1.33 5.98 -46.34
CA ASP A 741 0.36 4.98 -46.80
C ASP A 741 0.16 3.76 -45.86
N GLY A 742 1.08 3.54 -44.92
CA GLY A 742 0.95 2.53 -43.86
C GLY A 742 1.54 1.16 -44.17
N ASP A 743 2.50 1.10 -45.10
CA ASP A 743 3.28 -0.09 -45.48
C ASP A 743 4.34 -0.44 -44.41
N GLY A 744 4.94 0.57 -43.77
CA GLY A 744 5.97 0.40 -42.75
C GLY A 744 7.42 0.61 -43.20
N LEU A 745 7.64 1.08 -44.43
CA LEU A 745 8.80 1.92 -44.76
C LEU A 745 8.58 3.37 -44.29
N MET A 746 9.58 4.24 -44.49
CA MET A 746 9.44 5.68 -44.28
C MET A 746 9.44 6.41 -45.63
N ASP A 747 8.68 7.49 -45.74
CA ASP A 747 8.50 8.23 -46.99
C ASP A 747 9.85 8.72 -47.55
N GLY A 748 10.74 9.17 -46.66
CA GLY A 748 12.12 9.53 -46.95
C GLY A 748 13.01 8.34 -47.37
N ASP A 749 12.85 7.17 -46.76
CA ASP A 749 13.58 5.94 -47.13
C ASP A 749 13.18 5.46 -48.54
N GLU A 750 11.88 5.50 -48.84
CA GLU A 750 11.30 5.20 -50.15
C GLU A 750 11.80 6.15 -51.24
N VAL A 751 11.76 7.46 -50.99
CA VAL A 751 12.18 8.49 -51.94
C VAL A 751 13.69 8.45 -52.20
N ASN A 752 14.51 8.21 -51.18
CA ASN A 752 15.96 8.34 -51.28
C ASN A 752 16.68 7.02 -51.64
N ASP A 753 16.33 5.89 -51.02
CA ASP A 753 17.09 4.63 -51.10
C ASP A 753 16.38 3.54 -51.94
N TYR A 754 15.08 3.29 -51.74
CA TYR A 754 14.36 2.22 -52.47
C TYR A 754 13.82 2.65 -53.84
N LEU A 755 13.53 3.94 -54.00
CA LEU A 755 12.96 4.57 -55.20
C LEU A 755 11.56 4.04 -55.56
N THR A 756 10.77 3.72 -54.54
CA THR A 756 9.37 3.26 -54.54
C THR A 756 8.40 4.45 -54.60
N SER A 757 7.26 4.42 -53.91
CA SER A 757 6.18 5.42 -54.03
C SER A 757 5.41 5.56 -52.71
N PRO A 758 5.71 6.56 -51.85
CA PRO A 758 5.14 6.74 -50.49
C PRO A 758 3.70 7.27 -50.47
N LEU A 759 2.87 6.67 -51.30
CA LEU A 759 1.45 6.92 -51.56
C LEU A 759 0.75 5.63 -52.05
N LEU A 760 1.48 4.52 -52.14
CA LEU A 760 1.14 3.24 -52.75
C LEU A 760 1.92 2.10 -52.06
N LEU A 761 1.31 1.54 -51.00
CA LEU A 761 1.68 0.32 -50.26
C LEU A 761 2.17 -0.89 -51.09
N ASP A 762 1.94 -0.90 -52.40
CA ASP A 762 2.34 -1.89 -53.40
C ASP A 762 2.69 -1.09 -54.66
N THR A 763 4.00 -0.82 -54.87
CA THR A 763 4.47 0.13 -55.90
C THR A 763 4.22 -0.36 -57.33
N ASP A 764 4.25 -1.68 -57.58
CA ASP A 764 4.16 -2.22 -58.94
C ASP A 764 2.88 -3.02 -59.27
N GLY A 765 2.10 -3.39 -58.25
CA GLY A 765 0.78 -4.03 -58.36
C GLY A 765 0.80 -5.56 -58.22
N ASP A 766 1.81 -6.08 -57.52
CA ASP A 766 2.08 -7.50 -57.29
C ASP A 766 1.06 -8.16 -56.32
N SER A 767 0.57 -7.40 -55.34
CA SER A 767 -0.14 -7.82 -54.12
C SER A 767 0.72 -8.20 -52.90
N LEU A 768 2.04 -8.08 -52.97
CA LEU A 768 2.94 -7.93 -51.83
C LEU A 768 3.13 -6.43 -51.51
N SER A 769 3.64 -6.06 -50.32
CA SER A 769 3.93 -4.66 -49.98
C SER A 769 5.41 -4.35 -50.13
N ASP A 770 5.77 -3.08 -50.33
CA ASP A 770 7.17 -2.69 -50.57
C ASP A 770 8.09 -3.07 -49.39
N SER A 771 7.60 -2.96 -48.16
CA SER A 771 8.24 -3.46 -46.93
C SER A 771 8.28 -4.98 -46.84
N ASP A 772 7.18 -5.67 -47.16
CA ASP A 772 7.13 -7.15 -47.18
C ASP A 772 8.08 -7.73 -48.25
N GLU A 773 8.25 -7.06 -49.38
CA GLU A 773 9.19 -7.41 -50.44
C GLU A 773 10.65 -7.30 -50.01
N LEU A 774 11.03 -6.17 -49.40
CA LEU A 774 12.34 -6.01 -48.78
C LEU A 774 12.57 -7.03 -47.65
N GLY A 775 11.50 -7.44 -46.96
CA GLY A 775 11.50 -8.52 -45.97
C GLY A 775 11.74 -9.92 -46.55
N ASN A 776 11.19 -10.21 -47.74
CA ASN A 776 11.43 -11.46 -48.48
C ASN A 776 12.76 -11.43 -49.27
N GLY A 777 13.27 -10.23 -49.55
CA GLY A 777 14.47 -9.99 -50.37
C GLY A 777 14.20 -10.01 -51.87
N THR A 778 12.97 -9.64 -52.27
CA THR A 778 12.55 -9.37 -53.65
C THR A 778 12.85 -7.90 -54.00
N ASN A 779 12.13 -7.29 -54.95
CA ASN A 779 12.47 -5.97 -55.47
C ASN A 779 11.17 -5.19 -55.81
N PRO A 780 10.77 -4.20 -54.97
CA PRO A 780 9.44 -3.55 -54.96
C PRO A 780 9.15 -2.60 -56.13
N ARG A 781 9.49 -3.08 -57.32
CA ARG A 781 9.55 -2.39 -58.62
C ARG A 781 9.49 -3.38 -59.79
N PHE A 782 9.56 -4.69 -59.53
CA PHE A 782 9.44 -5.78 -60.49
C PHE A 782 8.71 -7.00 -59.89
N SER A 783 7.40 -7.12 -60.17
CA SER A 783 6.48 -8.25 -59.89
C SER A 783 6.85 -9.63 -60.50
N ASP A 784 8.14 -9.93 -60.66
CA ASP A 784 8.72 -11.20 -61.06
C ASP A 784 10.24 -11.07 -60.85
N THR A 785 10.71 -11.27 -59.61
CA THR A 785 12.10 -10.97 -59.22
C THR A 785 13.12 -11.87 -59.94
N ASP A 786 12.80 -13.13 -60.23
CA ASP A 786 13.74 -14.08 -60.85
C ASP A 786 13.45 -14.43 -62.33
N ASN A 787 12.30 -14.02 -62.85
CA ASN A 787 11.86 -14.08 -64.26
C ASN A 787 11.36 -15.48 -64.70
N ASP A 788 10.73 -16.22 -63.79
CA ASP A 788 10.09 -17.52 -64.00
C ASP A 788 8.69 -17.44 -64.65
N ASN A 789 8.03 -16.26 -64.62
CA ASN A 789 6.64 -15.98 -65.03
C ASN A 789 5.55 -16.27 -63.96
N LEU A 790 5.90 -16.60 -62.72
CA LEU A 790 5.10 -16.29 -61.53
C LEU A 790 5.32 -14.82 -61.11
N ASN A 791 4.65 -14.39 -60.03
CA ASN A 791 4.86 -13.09 -59.41
C ASN A 791 5.08 -13.26 -57.91
N ASP A 792 5.92 -12.42 -57.33
CA ASP A 792 6.52 -12.62 -56.00
C ASP A 792 5.45 -12.81 -54.90
N GLY A 793 4.38 -12.02 -54.91
CA GLY A 793 3.24 -12.17 -53.98
C GLY A 793 2.35 -13.39 -54.25
N PHE A 794 2.32 -13.93 -55.47
CA PHE A 794 1.70 -15.25 -55.71
C PHE A 794 2.56 -16.36 -55.10
N GLU A 795 3.88 -16.29 -55.27
CA GLU A 795 4.85 -17.28 -54.82
C GLU A 795 4.94 -17.37 -53.30
N VAL A 796 5.06 -16.24 -52.60
CA VAL A 796 5.03 -16.16 -51.13
C VAL A 796 3.72 -16.77 -50.58
N ASN A 797 2.60 -16.59 -51.29
CA ASN A 797 1.31 -17.16 -50.92
C ASN A 797 1.13 -18.64 -51.35
N TYR A 798 1.88 -19.13 -52.34
CA TYR A 798 1.88 -20.55 -52.77
C TYR A 798 2.81 -21.40 -51.90
N GLY A 799 3.96 -20.84 -51.52
CA GLY A 799 5.00 -21.48 -50.70
C GLY A 799 6.34 -21.72 -51.41
N THR A 800 6.58 -21.08 -52.55
CA THR A 800 7.86 -21.10 -53.29
C THR A 800 8.81 -19.99 -52.80
N ASP A 801 10.05 -19.95 -53.30
CA ASP A 801 11.06 -18.94 -52.95
C ASP A 801 11.22 -17.98 -54.15
N PRO A 802 10.65 -16.75 -54.13
CA PRO A 802 10.47 -15.83 -55.28
C PRO A 802 11.76 -15.17 -55.81
N ARG A 803 12.86 -15.91 -55.69
CA ARG A 803 14.23 -15.55 -56.07
C ARG A 803 14.95 -16.78 -56.67
N LYS A 804 14.17 -17.82 -56.98
CA LYS A 804 14.51 -19.13 -57.55
C LYS A 804 13.28 -19.77 -58.21
N GLY A 805 13.06 -19.45 -59.48
CA GLY A 805 12.27 -20.24 -60.44
C GLY A 805 12.83 -21.64 -60.75
N ASP A 806 13.05 -22.41 -59.68
CA ASP A 806 13.37 -23.83 -59.51
C ASP A 806 13.57 -23.96 -57.99
N THR A 807 12.46 -23.99 -57.23
CA THR A 807 12.48 -23.83 -55.77
C THR A 807 13.21 -24.98 -55.08
N ASP A 808 13.01 -26.23 -55.54
CA ASP A 808 13.53 -27.44 -54.91
C ASP A 808 14.79 -28.05 -55.59
N GLY A 809 15.10 -27.66 -56.83
CA GLY A 809 16.34 -28.02 -57.55
C GLY A 809 16.21 -29.19 -58.53
N ASP A 810 15.01 -29.55 -58.94
CA ASP A 810 14.66 -30.65 -59.84
C ASP A 810 14.99 -30.38 -61.34
N ASN A 811 15.16 -29.12 -61.76
CA ASN A 811 15.30 -28.63 -63.16
C ASN A 811 13.99 -28.46 -63.95
N LEU A 812 12.81 -28.68 -63.36
CA LEU A 812 11.62 -27.91 -63.72
C LEU A 812 11.68 -26.51 -63.08
N ASN A 813 10.82 -25.59 -63.53
CA ASN A 813 10.61 -24.30 -62.86
C ASN A 813 9.18 -24.25 -62.33
N ASP A 814 9.00 -23.52 -61.23
CA ASP A 814 7.79 -23.45 -60.41
C ASP A 814 6.55 -23.12 -61.27
N TYR A 815 6.65 -22.21 -62.23
CA TYR A 815 5.60 -21.96 -63.22
C TYR A 815 5.19 -23.23 -64.01
N SER A 816 6.17 -23.97 -64.53
CA SER A 816 5.92 -25.19 -65.33
C SER A 816 5.33 -26.30 -64.48
N GLU A 817 5.76 -26.42 -63.23
CA GLU A 817 5.20 -27.38 -62.29
C GLU A 817 3.74 -27.07 -61.97
N ILE A 818 3.43 -25.84 -61.57
CA ILE A 818 2.10 -25.41 -61.15
C ILE A 818 1.10 -25.43 -62.33
N TYR A 819 1.53 -25.07 -63.55
CA TYR A 819 0.63 -24.85 -64.69
C TYR A 819 0.76 -25.81 -65.88
N ILE A 820 1.83 -26.60 -65.99
CA ILE A 820 2.07 -27.51 -67.13
C ILE A 820 2.09 -28.98 -66.69
N HIS A 821 2.85 -29.31 -65.64
CA HIS A 821 3.05 -30.68 -65.16
C HIS A 821 2.07 -31.07 -64.04
N PHE A 822 1.57 -30.10 -63.28
CA PHE A 822 0.72 -30.26 -62.09
C PHE A 822 1.39 -31.07 -60.98
N THR A 823 2.69 -30.81 -60.80
CA THR A 823 3.56 -31.34 -59.73
C THR A 823 3.60 -30.36 -58.54
N ASN A 824 4.36 -30.69 -57.50
CA ASN A 824 4.54 -29.83 -56.33
C ASN A 824 5.96 -29.23 -56.30
N ALA A 825 6.08 -27.96 -56.70
CA ALA A 825 7.30 -27.13 -56.76
C ALA A 825 8.01 -26.85 -55.41
N THR A 826 7.88 -27.75 -54.45
CA THR A 826 8.55 -27.76 -53.14
C THR A 826 9.01 -29.17 -52.76
N SER A 827 8.97 -30.12 -53.69
CA SER A 827 9.20 -31.54 -53.50
C SER A 827 9.57 -32.22 -54.83
N ASN A 828 10.88 -32.28 -55.10
CA ASN A 828 11.56 -32.80 -56.29
C ASN A 828 11.23 -34.25 -56.74
N ASP A 829 10.26 -34.90 -56.11
CA ASP A 829 9.74 -36.27 -56.28
C ASP A 829 8.32 -36.20 -55.68
N THR A 830 7.31 -35.89 -56.50
CA THR A 830 5.95 -35.53 -56.05
C THR A 830 5.18 -36.74 -55.48
N ASP A 831 5.44 -37.96 -55.95
CA ASP A 831 4.71 -39.16 -55.54
C ASP A 831 5.53 -40.21 -54.74
N ALA A 832 6.79 -39.90 -54.45
CA ALA A 832 7.73 -40.62 -53.59
C ALA A 832 8.13 -42.02 -54.11
N ASP A 833 8.28 -42.13 -55.43
CA ASP A 833 8.72 -43.30 -56.18
C ASP A 833 10.26 -43.49 -56.16
N GLY A 834 11.01 -42.39 -56.23
CA GLY A 834 12.47 -42.35 -56.33
C GLY A 834 13.04 -41.91 -57.68
N LEU A 835 12.20 -41.53 -58.64
CA LEU A 835 12.55 -40.62 -59.75
C LEU A 835 12.38 -39.16 -59.30
N SER A 836 12.76 -38.20 -60.16
CA SER A 836 12.42 -36.78 -59.98
C SER A 836 11.35 -36.37 -60.97
N ASP A 837 10.59 -35.33 -60.66
CA ASP A 837 9.47 -34.88 -61.50
C ASP A 837 9.93 -34.49 -62.91
N TRP A 838 11.13 -33.93 -63.06
CA TRP A 838 11.84 -33.73 -64.33
C TRP A 838 12.30 -35.04 -64.98
N ASP A 839 12.91 -35.96 -64.23
CA ASP A 839 13.38 -37.25 -64.75
C ASP A 839 12.18 -38.04 -65.34
N GLU A 840 11.02 -37.98 -64.69
CA GLU A 840 9.76 -38.53 -65.19
C GLU A 840 9.21 -37.76 -66.40
N ALA A 841 8.98 -36.45 -66.27
CA ALA A 841 8.33 -35.65 -67.30
C ALA A 841 9.16 -35.50 -68.59
N ILE A 842 10.48 -35.60 -68.50
CA ILE A 842 11.43 -35.28 -69.59
C ILE A 842 12.26 -36.49 -70.04
N ILE A 843 12.73 -37.37 -69.14
CA ILE A 843 13.59 -38.51 -69.51
C ILE A 843 12.80 -39.80 -69.72
N TYR A 844 12.00 -40.24 -68.75
CA TYR A 844 11.34 -41.55 -68.79
C TYR A 844 9.93 -41.50 -69.40
N LEU A 845 9.29 -40.33 -69.40
CA LEU A 845 7.94 -40.06 -69.90
C LEU A 845 6.84 -40.83 -69.14
N THR A 846 7.10 -41.11 -67.87
CA THR A 846 6.14 -41.54 -66.84
C THR A 846 5.33 -40.33 -66.35
N ASN A 847 4.48 -40.50 -65.33
CA ASN A 847 3.59 -39.46 -64.85
C ASN A 847 3.88 -39.15 -63.37
N PRO A 848 4.55 -38.00 -63.04
CA PRO A 848 5.07 -37.65 -61.71
C PRO A 848 3.98 -37.25 -60.69
N ASN A 849 2.96 -38.09 -60.60
CA ASN A 849 1.71 -37.96 -59.85
C ASN A 849 1.09 -39.37 -59.62
N THR A 850 1.78 -40.46 -60.00
CA THR A 850 1.38 -41.87 -59.82
C THR A 850 2.57 -42.85 -59.96
N ASN A 851 3.28 -43.12 -58.85
CA ASN A 851 4.30 -44.15 -58.59
C ASN A 851 4.00 -45.61 -59.04
N ASP A 852 3.68 -45.83 -60.31
CA ASP A 852 2.67 -46.81 -60.72
C ASP A 852 2.00 -46.37 -62.05
N THR A 853 2.79 -45.95 -63.06
CA THR A 853 2.25 -45.33 -64.28
C THR A 853 1.43 -46.33 -65.11
N ASP A 854 1.97 -47.53 -65.37
CA ASP A 854 1.31 -48.51 -66.24
C ASP A 854 0.37 -49.49 -65.52
N ARG A 855 0.51 -49.62 -64.19
CA ARG A 855 -0.39 -50.29 -63.24
C ARG A 855 -0.31 -51.81 -63.23
N ASP A 856 0.89 -52.38 -63.45
CA ASP A 856 1.16 -53.78 -63.10
C ASP A 856 1.64 -54.00 -61.65
N GLY A 857 2.05 -52.94 -60.95
CA GLY A 857 2.25 -52.91 -59.49
C GLY A 857 3.71 -52.91 -59.03
N TYR A 858 4.63 -52.46 -59.87
CA TYR A 858 6.01 -52.10 -59.51
C TYR A 858 6.19 -50.59 -59.72
N LEU A 859 6.84 -49.90 -58.78
CA LEU A 859 7.06 -48.45 -58.91
C LEU A 859 7.99 -48.15 -60.10
N ASP A 860 7.75 -47.05 -60.80
CA ASP A 860 8.43 -46.66 -62.03
C ASP A 860 9.96 -46.51 -61.82
N GLY A 861 10.40 -45.87 -60.74
CA GLY A 861 11.81 -45.78 -60.34
C GLY A 861 12.42 -47.11 -59.92
N ILE A 862 11.62 -48.06 -59.42
CA ILE A 862 12.09 -49.44 -59.22
C ILE A 862 12.34 -50.11 -60.58
N GLU A 863 11.46 -49.91 -61.56
CA GLU A 863 11.58 -50.47 -62.91
C GLU A 863 12.81 -49.94 -63.65
N ILE A 864 12.99 -48.62 -63.68
CA ILE A 864 14.20 -47.98 -64.21
C ILE A 864 15.45 -48.51 -63.49
N ALA A 865 15.43 -48.66 -62.16
CA ALA A 865 16.51 -49.27 -61.38
C ALA A 865 16.65 -50.80 -61.54
N LYS A 866 15.81 -51.46 -62.35
CA LYS A 866 15.97 -52.86 -62.79
C LYS A 866 16.27 -52.99 -64.28
N GLY A 867 16.11 -51.92 -65.07
CA GLY A 867 16.24 -51.92 -66.52
C GLY A 867 15.03 -52.50 -67.23
N THR A 868 13.85 -52.39 -66.62
CA THR A 868 12.53 -52.67 -67.18
C THR A 868 11.84 -51.36 -67.61
N ASN A 869 10.60 -51.41 -68.10
CA ASN A 869 9.98 -50.28 -68.81
C ASN A 869 8.60 -49.90 -68.22
N PRO A 870 8.52 -48.85 -67.36
CA PRO A 870 7.31 -48.46 -66.60
C PRO A 870 6.16 -47.85 -67.43
N LEU A 871 6.21 -48.01 -68.75
CA LEU A 871 5.17 -47.61 -69.70
C LEU A 871 4.57 -48.84 -70.41
N ASN A 872 4.77 -50.04 -69.89
CA ASN A 872 4.44 -51.31 -70.52
C ASN A 872 4.15 -52.42 -69.47
N PRO A 873 2.86 -52.64 -69.09
CA PRO A 873 2.42 -53.45 -67.93
C PRO A 873 2.50 -54.96 -68.21
N SER A 874 3.65 -55.37 -68.70
CA SER A 874 3.99 -56.65 -69.32
C SER A 874 5.51 -56.81 -69.49
N ASP A 875 6.33 -55.89 -68.99
CA ASP A 875 7.81 -55.97 -69.02
C ASP A 875 8.42 -55.69 -67.64
N TYR A 876 7.74 -56.15 -66.58
CA TYR A 876 8.08 -55.97 -65.17
C TYR A 876 9.29 -56.78 -64.65
N PRO A 877 9.82 -56.48 -63.44
CA PRO A 877 11.01 -57.10 -62.86
C PRO A 877 10.85 -58.57 -62.44
N GLY A 878 10.78 -59.47 -63.44
CA GLY A 878 10.74 -60.91 -63.21
C GLY A 878 10.28 -61.79 -64.39
N MET A 879 9.82 -61.20 -65.51
CA MET A 879 9.29 -61.97 -66.64
C MET A 879 10.37 -62.83 -67.35
N GLN A 880 9.95 -63.96 -67.93
CA GLN A 880 10.74 -64.75 -68.89
C GLN A 880 9.94 -65.01 -70.17
N VAL A 881 10.63 -64.97 -71.33
CA VAL A 881 10.07 -64.67 -72.67
C VAL A 881 9.71 -65.93 -73.49
N GLU A 882 8.66 -65.86 -74.32
CA GLU A 882 8.43 -66.75 -75.50
C GLU A 882 7.65 -66.01 -76.62
N ASP A 883 7.72 -66.48 -77.89
CA ASP A 883 7.57 -65.68 -79.12
C ASP A 883 6.14 -65.51 -79.74
N GLY A 884 5.86 -64.33 -80.35
CA GLY A 884 5.69 -64.28 -81.83
C GLY A 884 4.41 -63.74 -82.54
N ILE A 885 4.59 -62.63 -83.28
CA ILE A 885 4.04 -62.31 -84.64
C ILE A 885 2.67 -61.58 -84.79
N ASP A 886 2.59 -60.80 -85.89
CA ASP A 886 1.69 -59.68 -86.25
C ASP A 886 0.67 -60.02 -87.39
N ILE A 887 -0.29 -59.11 -87.65
CA ILE A 887 -0.69 -58.55 -88.97
C ILE A 887 -2.15 -58.05 -88.98
N THR A 888 -2.27 -56.71 -89.02
CA THR A 888 -3.38 -55.89 -89.55
C THR A 888 -4.70 -56.58 -89.98
N VAL A 889 -5.65 -56.67 -89.03
CA VAL A 889 -7.12 -56.61 -89.32
C VAL A 889 -7.67 -55.18 -89.08
N LEU A 890 -6.75 -54.20 -89.13
CA LEU A 890 -7.04 -52.90 -89.72
C LEU A 890 -7.73 -53.12 -91.08
N LEU A 891 -8.77 -52.33 -91.37
CA LEU A 891 -9.57 -52.36 -92.61
C LEU A 891 -10.37 -53.68 -92.79
N ILE A 892 -11.59 -53.69 -93.33
CA ILE A 892 -12.37 -52.62 -93.98
C ILE A 892 -13.73 -52.41 -93.26
N LEU A 893 -14.20 -53.39 -92.48
CA LEU A 893 -15.54 -53.90 -92.71
C LEU A 893 -16.60 -53.55 -91.65
N ILE A 894 -17.79 -53.29 -92.18
CA ILE A 894 -19.09 -53.32 -91.49
C ILE A 894 -19.17 -52.20 -90.42
N MET A 895 -19.07 -50.94 -90.85
CA MET A 895 -20.19 -50.12 -91.40
C MET A 895 -21.15 -49.66 -90.29
N LEU A 896 -21.36 -48.35 -90.14
CA LEU A 896 -22.42 -47.63 -90.86
C LEU A 896 -23.76 -48.40 -90.93
N GLY A 897 -24.79 -47.86 -90.27
CA GLY A 897 -26.20 -48.19 -90.56
C GLY A 897 -27.03 -48.70 -89.39
N VAL A 898 -26.41 -49.04 -88.25
CA VAL A 898 -27.08 -49.65 -87.09
C VAL A 898 -26.67 -48.86 -85.82
N LEU A 899 -27.56 -48.14 -85.13
CA LEU A 899 -28.98 -47.92 -85.44
C LEU A 899 -29.57 -46.64 -84.79
N ILE A 900 -29.98 -45.66 -85.59
CA ILE A 900 -30.76 -44.48 -85.13
C ILE A 900 -32.24 -44.84 -84.81
N ALA A 901 -32.64 -46.11 -85.03
CA ALA A 901 -34.02 -46.57 -84.98
C ALA A 901 -34.44 -47.32 -83.69
N LEU A 902 -33.79 -47.09 -82.55
CA LEU A 902 -34.25 -47.56 -81.23
C LEU A 902 -34.41 -46.43 -80.20
N MET A 903 -35.16 -45.39 -80.59
CA MET A 903 -36.08 -44.75 -79.64
C MET A 903 -37.03 -45.83 -79.09
N GLY A 904 -37.03 -46.08 -77.78
CA GLY A 904 -38.04 -46.94 -77.15
C GLY A 904 -37.79 -47.22 -75.67
N VAL A 905 -38.88 -47.45 -74.93
CA VAL A 905 -38.90 -47.95 -73.53
C VAL A 905 -38.11 -47.04 -72.55
N LEU A 906 -38.66 -45.95 -72.00
CA LEU A 906 -40.01 -45.67 -71.52
C LEU A 906 -40.48 -46.59 -70.35
N ILE A 907 -40.24 -46.11 -69.12
CA ILE A 907 -40.89 -46.50 -67.84
C ILE A 907 -40.50 -47.89 -67.28
N ILE A 908 -40.65 -48.05 -65.96
CA ILE A 908 -40.46 -49.28 -65.14
C ILE A 908 -38.96 -49.60 -64.92
N ALA A 909 -38.43 -49.82 -63.70
CA ALA A 909 -39.02 -50.33 -62.44
C ALA A 909 -38.48 -49.53 -61.22
N VAL A 910 -39.26 -49.13 -60.19
CA VAL A 910 -39.96 -49.91 -59.12
C VAL A 910 -39.14 -50.06 -57.81
N LEU A 911 -39.48 -49.20 -56.83
CA LEU A 911 -39.73 -49.49 -55.39
C LEU A 911 -38.62 -49.99 -54.41
N ARG A 912 -38.78 -49.54 -53.13
CA ARG A 912 -38.42 -50.20 -51.83
C ARG A 912 -36.92 -50.26 -51.43
N THR A 913 -36.50 -50.37 -50.16
CA THR A 913 -37.15 -50.34 -48.79
C THR A 913 -36.10 -50.20 -47.66
N GLY A 914 -36.51 -49.69 -46.48
CA GLY A 914 -35.82 -49.90 -45.18
C GLY A 914 -34.62 -48.99 -44.91
N LYS A 915 -34.37 -48.36 -43.74
CA LYS A 915 -34.92 -48.35 -42.36
C LYS A 915 -34.46 -49.46 -41.39
N VAL A 916 -33.98 -49.02 -40.20
CA VAL A 916 -33.97 -49.64 -38.83
C VAL A 916 -32.58 -49.80 -38.15
N GLU A 917 -32.33 -48.93 -37.16
CA GLU A 917 -31.80 -49.11 -35.77
C GLU A 917 -30.71 -50.15 -35.42
N THR A 918 -29.70 -49.76 -34.60
CA THR A 918 -29.58 -50.07 -33.13
C THR A 918 -28.25 -49.59 -32.49
N ALA A 919 -28.17 -49.57 -31.14
CA ALA A 919 -27.02 -49.24 -30.25
C ALA A 919 -27.25 -49.89 -28.86
N PRO A 920 -26.48 -49.70 -27.75
CA PRO A 920 -25.13 -49.13 -27.49
C PRO A 920 -24.22 -50.28 -26.88
N PRO A 921 -23.51 -50.29 -25.71
CA PRO A 921 -23.00 -49.28 -24.73
C PRO A 921 -21.57 -49.53 -24.10
N SER A 922 -21.24 -48.79 -23.02
CA SER A 922 -20.20 -48.97 -21.96
C SER A 922 -18.69 -48.72 -22.27
N VAL A 923 -17.82 -47.98 -21.53
CA VAL A 923 -17.66 -47.47 -20.11
C VAL A 923 -16.69 -48.34 -19.24
N PRO A 924 -15.71 -47.81 -18.44
CA PRO A 924 -15.02 -46.48 -18.39
C PRO A 924 -13.47 -46.51 -18.07
N LYS A 925 -12.90 -45.31 -17.80
CA LYS A 925 -11.81 -44.83 -16.86
C LYS A 925 -11.15 -45.83 -15.84
N PRO A 926 -10.01 -45.52 -15.13
CA PRO A 926 -9.32 -44.20 -14.93
C PRO A 926 -7.75 -44.16 -14.91
N LYS A 927 -7.22 -42.93 -14.82
CA LYS A 927 -5.98 -42.45 -14.13
C LYS A 927 -4.76 -43.39 -13.92
N SER A 928 -3.59 -42.89 -14.34
CA SER A 928 -2.54 -42.49 -13.38
C SER A 928 -2.25 -41.01 -13.58
#